data_AF-A0A7C8CMM8-F1
#
_entry.id   AF-A0A7C8CMM8-F1
#
_cell.length_a   1.000
_cell.length_b   1.000
_cell.length_c   1.000
_cell.angle_alpha   90.00
_cell.angle_beta   90.00
_cell.angle_gamma   90.00
#
_symmetry.space_group_name_H-M   'P 1'
#
loop_
_entity.id
_entity.type
_entity.pdbx_description
1 polymer ?
#
loop_
_entity_poly.entity_id
_entity_poly.type
_entity_poly.pdbx_seq_one_letter_code
_entity_poly.pdbx_strand_id
1 'polypeptide(L)'
;MNRSIVIPTAVFLLLLSTSIQPIFQPHSEPVEVFVEDVKEEILPSQGREIPDEAAEVLLVGNSYTQANDLETILHQIITPSDSANVSSLSGGGMRLDQHASRMNTPGDQWNTTLSNNDLDWVVFQDQSQVPGFPRGNTDWQNSINGLFDLTTRVNDLGGESVLFMTWGYREGDSSNAARYPDYKTMQGHLRQGYEDYSDNTSNSQSTTWIAPIGLAYENIYDGILNSGGVPLDSTSIFWNLYSGDGMHPSQTGSYLSACVIYSTIYGNTTAGQIDATNIDSTTKLALQQAADDTVFNGTFGYSFPWMAAGWDGPGDSVNNGSENSTGNAFFTFGGNSGSSFLTDHGTPLFLAMNLTNNDTSTHIVNLSLHSTSGWNATWNLSNSINDGQITVAEKSLEWISMTINVPRVVNSVPLAGVPYHWSLKGVNSDDGQEFWWNFSIEVRSFHNVSLTNTGENLSLDPNIDGRIKIKIRNNGNTPTRMDVKVQIVKDGQLDPSYPSSNRIEAYGWTAAVFDVFDLTWVDIGQEVEFEIGLLAPDKTESELEVRVFIKSVWGSEPDISTDISASILWQRNASISTTGFNCDRILPLDSCNGNFEVTNLGNFADNFVLEVNNSPSWVSGLVSSQVIYIPLGDSKILAPTQIIVNNGTTAFTSGNISWTLRLINSTVIVSEFITEIGVAPSANWIIEETSAEINNGRLSVAYSLVNTGNGADGLSVTMNVNFGTEQAIVPPDNATWEGDDIGIRSFDIREVPVGEVFRFRAWADIPDAEPYNGTMWLNMTIHSFLDNDVEFTHSANISFLGIPWQEAAPTNEPLIDWGKVMIHTKNAWNMFGYALIAVVVSAFAINYSIKRRILINEKQKLMDQGAGLIPKDKVEDDWMEKFSETNGGAAPELAVSPQMNKEAFAASFVNKSGIAQPPAEPVDSDLVNAASSVLEHHDEKQMKGQISRISSDLSTAKLISSTLVGETSLLPEKEHITTRTNRIDSSDQAKAKNVELPTEHTDSHSESTKENSESYADSIMNDLDL
;
A
#
# COMPACT_ATOMS: atom_id res chain seq x y z
N MET A 1 -24.09 -21.11 -41.26
CA MET A 1 -25.45 -20.82 -41.77
C MET A 1 -26.39 -21.92 -41.29
N ASN A 2 -27.66 -21.59 -40.99
CA ASN A 2 -28.81 -22.48 -40.67
C ASN A 2 -28.61 -23.50 -39.51
N ARG A 3 -29.40 -23.57 -38.44
CA ARG A 3 -30.88 -23.68 -38.28
C ARG A 3 -31.52 -24.91 -38.96
N SER A 4 -31.77 -25.99 -38.21
CA SER A 4 -33.14 -26.42 -37.77
C SER A 4 -33.23 -27.94 -37.47
N ILE A 5 -33.64 -28.37 -36.25
CA ILE A 5 -34.98 -28.90 -35.81
C ILE A 5 -35.31 -30.37 -36.26
N VAL A 6 -36.03 -31.12 -35.40
CA VAL A 6 -36.84 -32.38 -35.63
C VAL A 6 -36.29 -33.76 -35.11
N ILE A 7 -36.55 -34.05 -33.82
CA ILE A 7 -37.24 -35.23 -33.18
C ILE A 7 -37.63 -36.40 -34.14
N PRO A 8 -37.49 -37.75 -33.86
CA PRO A 8 -38.17 -38.40 -32.71
C PRO A 8 -37.73 -39.78 -32.10
N THR A 9 -38.19 -39.99 -30.86
CA THR A 9 -38.63 -41.22 -30.11
C THR A 9 -38.21 -42.66 -30.48
N ALA A 10 -37.64 -43.41 -29.50
CA ALA A 10 -37.96 -44.82 -29.12
C ALA A 10 -37.03 -45.32 -27.97
N VAL A 11 -37.30 -46.34 -27.12
CA VAL A 11 -38.50 -46.78 -26.33
C VAL A 11 -38.10 -47.96 -25.39
N PHE A 12 -38.93 -48.34 -24.40
CA PHE A 12 -38.78 -49.40 -23.36
C PHE A 12 -37.86 -49.08 -22.14
N LEU A 13 -38.28 -49.13 -20.85
CA LEU A 13 -38.85 -50.20 -19.97
C LEU A 13 -37.76 -51.17 -19.44
N LEU A 14 -37.71 -51.64 -18.17
CA LEU A 14 -38.58 -51.66 -16.96
C LEU A 14 -37.69 -51.44 -15.69
N LEU A 15 -38.09 -51.20 -14.42
CA LEU A 15 -39.37 -50.99 -13.67
C LEU A 15 -39.04 -50.12 -12.39
N LEU A 16 -39.59 -50.15 -11.15
CA LEU A 16 -40.52 -51.04 -10.42
C LEU A 16 -41.52 -50.26 -9.49
N SER A 17 -41.42 -50.34 -8.15
CA SER A 17 -42.38 -49.80 -7.15
C SER A 17 -41.70 -49.61 -5.77
N THR A 18 -42.21 -48.86 -4.77
CA THR A 18 -43.60 -48.67 -4.30
C THR A 18 -44.02 -47.24 -3.91
N SER A 19 -45.35 -47.03 -3.79
CA SER A 19 -46.09 -45.79 -3.46
C SER A 19 -46.06 -45.43 -1.95
N ILE A 20 -46.53 -44.26 -1.47
CA ILE A 20 -47.93 -43.73 -1.39
C ILE A 20 -47.98 -42.18 -1.55
N GLN A 21 -49.17 -41.60 -1.78
CA GLN A 21 -49.42 -40.24 -2.31
C GLN A 21 -49.89 -39.18 -1.28
N PRO A 22 -49.76 -37.87 -1.61
CA PRO A 22 -50.68 -36.79 -1.20
C PRO A 22 -51.80 -36.54 -2.25
N ILE A 23 -52.88 -35.83 -1.89
CA ILE A 23 -54.09 -35.65 -2.73
C ILE A 23 -54.61 -34.18 -2.76
N PHE A 24 -54.64 -33.63 -3.98
CA PHE A 24 -55.55 -32.63 -4.59
C PHE A 24 -55.89 -31.23 -4.01
N GLN A 25 -56.06 -30.32 -4.97
CA GLN A 25 -56.76 -29.02 -5.04
C GLN A 25 -57.43 -28.95 -6.45
N PRO A 26 -58.30 -27.98 -6.83
CA PRO A 26 -59.18 -27.06 -6.07
C PRO A 26 -60.62 -26.96 -6.68
N HIS A 27 -61.38 -25.90 -6.31
CA HIS A 27 -62.71 -25.46 -6.81
C HIS A 27 -63.94 -26.31 -6.38
N SER A 28 -65.17 -25.76 -6.24
CA SER A 28 -65.75 -24.44 -6.62
C SER A 28 -66.73 -23.84 -5.59
N GLU A 29 -67.24 -22.62 -5.87
CA GLU A 29 -68.23 -21.77 -5.16
C GLU A 29 -69.68 -22.34 -5.11
N PRO A 30 -70.71 -21.61 -4.60
CA PRO A 30 -70.91 -21.06 -3.24
C PRO A 30 -72.33 -21.35 -2.66
N VAL A 31 -72.59 -21.04 -1.37
CA VAL A 31 -73.96 -21.03 -0.77
C VAL A 31 -74.10 -19.90 0.26
N GLU A 32 -75.24 -19.19 0.26
CA GLU A 32 -75.60 -18.12 1.21
C GLU A 32 -76.39 -18.64 2.45
N VAL A 33 -76.77 -17.70 3.33
CA VAL A 33 -77.73 -17.77 4.46
C VAL A 33 -77.24 -18.44 5.77
N PHE A 34 -77.64 -18.02 6.97
CA PHE A 34 -78.52 -16.90 7.39
C PHE A 34 -77.84 -16.07 8.50
N VAL A 35 -78.26 -14.82 8.66
CA VAL A 35 -78.03 -14.04 9.90
C VAL A 35 -79.26 -14.17 10.78
N GLU A 36 -79.08 -14.46 12.07
CA GLU A 36 -80.15 -14.45 13.08
C GLU A 36 -79.63 -13.76 14.35
N ASP A 37 -80.33 -12.73 14.82
CA ASP A 37 -79.91 -11.90 15.95
C ASP A 37 -80.01 -12.65 17.28
N VAL A 38 -78.89 -12.80 17.98
CA VAL A 38 -78.89 -13.06 19.43
C VAL A 38 -78.23 -11.87 20.13
N LYS A 39 -79.04 -11.06 20.80
CA LYS A 39 -78.56 -10.12 21.81
C LYS A 39 -78.17 -10.91 23.05
N GLU A 40 -76.91 -10.85 23.44
CA GLU A 40 -76.51 -11.24 24.80
C GLU A 40 -76.42 -10.00 25.70
N GLU A 41 -76.64 -10.21 27.00
CA GLU A 41 -77.11 -9.17 27.92
C GLU A 41 -75.95 -8.57 28.73
N ILE A 42 -75.79 -7.24 28.68
CA ILE A 42 -74.71 -6.55 29.40
C ILE A 42 -74.99 -6.60 30.91
N LEU A 43 -74.23 -7.40 31.63
CA LEU A 43 -74.03 -7.27 33.07
C LEU A 43 -72.81 -6.38 33.33
N PRO A 44 -72.89 -5.40 34.25
CA PRO A 44 -71.84 -4.42 34.43
C PRO A 44 -70.63 -5.01 35.17
N SER A 45 -69.44 -4.87 34.58
CA SER A 45 -68.21 -4.82 35.35
C SER A 45 -68.30 -3.65 36.34
N GLN A 46 -67.82 -3.85 37.58
CA GLN A 46 -67.66 -2.74 38.52
C GLN A 46 -66.69 -1.72 37.93
N GLY A 47 -66.97 -0.43 38.10
CA GLY A 47 -66.13 0.62 37.54
C GLY A 47 -64.73 0.60 38.15
N ARG A 48 -63.71 0.47 37.29
CA ARG A 48 -62.43 1.13 37.56
C ARG A 48 -62.69 2.63 37.39
N GLU A 49 -62.21 3.44 38.31
CA GLU A 49 -62.32 4.90 38.17
C GLU A 49 -61.50 5.35 36.94
N ILE A 50 -62.03 6.32 36.20
CA ILE A 50 -61.34 6.93 35.06
C ILE A 50 -60.43 8.01 35.65
N PRO A 51 -59.16 8.13 35.24
CA PRO A 51 -58.33 9.29 35.59
C PRO A 51 -59.07 10.59 35.22
N ASP A 52 -59.22 11.51 36.18
CA ASP A 52 -60.12 12.68 36.03
C ASP A 52 -59.50 13.80 35.18
N GLU A 53 -58.24 13.64 34.77
CA GLU A 53 -57.47 14.53 33.88
C GLU A 53 -56.62 13.69 32.90
N ALA A 54 -56.22 14.28 31.76
CA ALA A 54 -55.53 13.58 30.68
C ALA A 54 -54.03 13.86 30.70
N ALA A 55 -53.18 12.83 30.56
CA ALA A 55 -51.74 12.96 30.73
C ALA A 55 -51.09 13.86 29.65
N GLU A 56 -50.06 14.62 30.00
CA GLU A 56 -49.35 15.53 29.11
C GLU A 56 -47.98 14.95 28.69
N VAL A 57 -47.85 14.59 27.41
CA VAL A 57 -46.63 13.98 26.84
C VAL A 57 -45.91 14.93 25.89
N LEU A 58 -44.65 15.26 26.18
CA LEU A 58 -43.81 16.12 25.37
C LEU A 58 -42.64 15.33 24.73
N LEU A 59 -42.60 15.30 23.40
CA LEU A 59 -41.50 14.69 22.62
C LEU A 59 -40.43 15.76 22.28
N VAL A 60 -39.20 15.58 22.77
CA VAL A 60 -38.09 16.54 22.59
C VAL A 60 -37.00 15.91 21.72
N GLY A 61 -36.62 16.55 20.61
CA GLY A 61 -35.55 15.99 19.76
C GLY A 61 -35.35 16.68 18.42
N ASN A 62 -35.09 15.88 17.38
CA ASN A 62 -34.70 16.37 16.06
C ASN A 62 -35.58 15.79 14.94
N SER A 63 -35.00 15.56 13.76
CA SER A 63 -35.74 15.09 12.58
C SER A 63 -36.30 13.69 12.73
N TYR A 64 -35.85 12.87 13.70
CA TYR A 64 -36.45 11.57 13.99
C TYR A 64 -37.79 11.75 14.74
N THR A 65 -37.84 12.64 15.74
CA THR A 65 -39.10 13.04 16.40
C THR A 65 -40.05 13.77 15.46
N GLN A 66 -39.55 14.60 14.54
CA GLN A 66 -40.38 15.34 13.58
C GLN A 66 -40.94 14.44 12.44
N ALA A 67 -40.31 13.30 12.16
CA ALA A 67 -40.62 12.51 10.97
C ALA A 67 -41.99 11.83 11.04
N ASN A 68 -42.75 12.01 9.95
CA ASN A 68 -44.06 11.39 9.71
C ASN A 68 -45.16 11.78 10.72
N ASP A 69 -45.01 12.91 11.42
CA ASP A 69 -45.97 13.43 12.42
C ASP A 69 -46.14 12.50 13.64
N LEU A 70 -45.01 12.21 14.30
CA LEU A 70 -44.94 11.24 15.41
C LEU A 70 -45.84 11.59 16.60
N GLU A 71 -46.01 12.89 16.90
CA GLU A 71 -46.94 13.36 17.93
C GLU A 71 -48.39 12.94 17.62
N THR A 72 -48.83 13.11 16.37
CA THR A 72 -50.15 12.68 15.90
C THR A 72 -50.28 11.16 15.84
N ILE A 73 -49.22 10.41 15.48
CA ILE A 73 -49.24 8.94 15.49
C ILE A 73 -49.40 8.41 16.92
N LEU A 74 -48.63 8.95 17.89
CA LEU A 74 -48.68 8.52 19.28
C LEU A 74 -50.07 8.81 19.91
N HIS A 75 -50.62 10.00 19.67
CA HIS A 75 -51.99 10.34 20.06
C HIS A 75 -53.04 9.41 19.42
N GLN A 76 -52.79 8.82 18.24
CA GLN A 76 -53.73 7.87 17.61
C GLN A 76 -53.64 6.43 18.17
N ILE A 77 -52.55 6.09 18.87
CA ILE A 77 -52.32 4.78 19.50
C ILE A 77 -52.82 4.79 20.96
N ILE A 78 -52.64 5.89 21.67
CA ILE A 78 -53.13 6.07 23.05
C ILE A 78 -54.66 5.86 23.09
N THR A 79 -55.13 4.96 23.96
CA THR A 79 -56.53 4.55 23.96
C THR A 79 -57.43 5.57 24.66
N PRO A 80 -58.75 5.60 24.41
CA PRO A 80 -59.67 6.48 25.12
C PRO A 80 -59.78 6.24 26.63
N SER A 81 -59.26 5.12 27.14
CA SER A 81 -59.12 4.83 28.58
C SER A 81 -57.80 5.33 29.18
N ASP A 82 -56.83 5.65 28.34
CA ASP A 82 -55.46 6.07 28.68
C ASP A 82 -55.21 7.55 28.27
N SER A 83 -56.30 8.33 28.19
CA SER A 83 -56.37 9.63 27.51
C SER A 83 -55.19 10.58 27.80
N ALA A 84 -54.54 11.08 26.76
CA ALA A 84 -53.40 11.99 26.86
C ALA A 84 -53.29 12.98 25.70
N ASN A 85 -52.75 14.15 25.99
CA ASN A 85 -52.31 15.13 25.00
C ASN A 85 -50.85 14.86 24.62
N VAL A 86 -50.51 14.98 23.34
CA VAL A 86 -49.14 14.78 22.84
C VAL A 86 -48.69 16.02 22.08
N SER A 87 -47.48 16.49 22.36
CA SER A 87 -46.85 17.63 21.68
C SER A 87 -45.37 17.36 21.43
N SER A 88 -44.74 18.12 20.53
CA SER A 88 -43.29 18.04 20.31
C SER A 88 -42.56 19.39 20.27
N LEU A 89 -41.30 19.35 20.68
CA LEU A 89 -40.32 20.42 20.49
C LEU A 89 -39.13 19.84 19.73
N SER A 90 -39.15 19.99 18.41
CA SER A 90 -38.17 19.40 17.50
C SER A 90 -37.35 20.43 16.70
N GLY A 91 -36.09 20.10 16.40
CA GLY A 91 -35.21 20.93 15.57
C GLY A 91 -34.18 20.12 14.79
N GLY A 92 -34.06 20.37 13.48
CA GLY A 92 -33.24 19.57 12.58
C GLY A 92 -31.78 19.45 13.02
N GLY A 93 -31.32 18.21 13.25
CA GLY A 93 -29.96 17.90 13.70
C GLY A 93 -29.61 18.30 15.15
N MET A 94 -30.59 18.71 15.97
CA MET A 94 -30.32 19.09 17.36
C MET A 94 -29.92 17.90 18.25
N ARG A 95 -29.15 18.24 19.28
CA ARG A 95 -28.66 17.38 20.36
C ARG A 95 -29.18 17.86 21.71
N LEU A 96 -29.06 17.02 22.74
CA LEU A 96 -29.49 17.34 24.11
C LEU A 96 -28.82 18.57 24.71
N ASP A 97 -27.55 18.87 24.39
CA ASP A 97 -26.87 20.11 24.83
C ASP A 97 -27.53 21.39 24.27
N GLN A 98 -28.02 21.31 23.04
CA GLN A 98 -28.70 22.42 22.36
C GLN A 98 -30.16 22.57 22.83
N HIS A 99 -30.82 21.47 23.20
CA HIS A 99 -32.13 21.47 23.84
C HIS A 99 -32.06 22.10 25.24
N ALA A 100 -31.12 21.65 26.07
CA ALA A 100 -30.83 22.21 27.39
C ALA A 100 -30.57 23.73 27.31
N SER A 101 -29.70 24.16 26.39
CA SER A 101 -29.37 25.58 26.20
C SER A 101 -30.60 26.46 25.90
N ARG A 102 -31.53 26.01 25.04
CA ARG A 102 -32.77 26.75 24.75
C ARG A 102 -33.74 26.69 25.92
N MET A 103 -34.00 25.50 26.46
CA MET A 103 -34.94 25.33 27.57
C MET A 103 -34.49 26.12 28.81
N ASN A 104 -33.19 26.22 29.07
CA ASN A 104 -32.64 27.00 30.19
C ASN A 104 -32.42 28.50 29.87
N THR A 105 -32.73 28.98 28.66
CA THR A 105 -32.71 30.42 28.32
C THR A 105 -34.05 31.08 28.66
N PRO A 106 -34.13 32.02 29.63
CA PRO A 106 -35.40 32.63 30.04
C PRO A 106 -36.06 33.42 28.90
N GLY A 107 -37.30 33.07 28.58
CA GLY A 107 -38.09 33.71 27.52
C GLY A 107 -37.83 33.18 26.10
N ASP A 108 -37.05 32.11 25.94
CA ASP A 108 -37.15 31.27 24.74
C ASP A 108 -38.54 30.59 24.70
N GLN A 109 -39.08 30.31 23.51
CA GLN A 109 -40.36 29.59 23.39
C GLN A 109 -40.29 28.22 24.08
N TRP A 110 -39.17 27.51 23.95
CA TRP A 110 -38.94 26.18 24.50
C TRP A 110 -38.88 26.22 26.03
N ASN A 111 -38.26 27.27 26.58
CA ASN A 111 -38.30 27.60 28.01
C ASN A 111 -39.74 27.84 28.50
N THR A 112 -40.57 28.55 27.72
CA THR A 112 -41.96 28.80 28.11
C THR A 112 -42.87 27.58 27.98
N THR A 113 -42.72 26.72 26.96
CA THR A 113 -43.49 25.47 26.85
C THR A 113 -43.18 24.52 28.02
N LEU A 114 -41.90 24.34 28.36
CA LEU A 114 -41.50 23.52 29.50
C LEU A 114 -41.94 24.09 30.87
N SER A 115 -42.32 25.37 30.96
CA SER A 115 -42.64 26.03 32.26
C SER A 115 -44.10 26.46 32.41
N ASN A 116 -44.96 26.20 31.41
CA ASN A 116 -46.39 26.56 31.42
C ASN A 116 -47.30 25.34 31.22
N ASN A 117 -46.73 24.15 31.02
CA ASN A 117 -47.43 22.89 30.91
C ASN A 117 -47.09 22.05 32.15
N ASP A 118 -48.09 21.49 32.81
CA ASP A 118 -47.92 20.49 33.86
C ASP A 118 -47.67 19.14 33.17
N LEU A 119 -46.40 18.84 32.86
CA LEU A 119 -45.99 17.71 32.00
C LEU A 119 -45.74 16.44 32.82
N ASP A 120 -46.48 15.36 32.55
CA ASP A 120 -46.22 14.05 33.15
C ASP A 120 -44.99 13.37 32.54
N TRP A 121 -44.82 13.42 31.22
CA TRP A 121 -43.81 12.65 30.50
C TRP A 121 -43.03 13.50 29.49
N VAL A 122 -41.71 13.56 29.65
CA VAL A 122 -40.82 14.20 28.66
C VAL A 122 -39.89 13.17 28.02
N VAL A 123 -40.07 12.96 26.72
CA VAL A 123 -39.39 11.93 25.92
C VAL A 123 -38.22 12.57 25.16
N PHE A 124 -36.99 12.33 25.60
CA PHE A 124 -35.77 12.94 25.09
C PHE A 124 -35.07 12.07 24.02
N GLN A 125 -34.87 12.65 22.83
CA GLN A 125 -34.21 12.03 21.68
C GLN A 125 -32.95 12.82 21.30
N ASP A 126 -31.77 12.19 21.42
CA ASP A 126 -30.49 12.80 21.04
C ASP A 126 -30.19 12.63 19.53
N GLN A 127 -29.12 13.27 19.04
CA GLN A 127 -28.68 13.10 17.65
C GLN A 127 -28.28 11.63 17.39
N SER A 128 -28.67 11.12 16.22
CA SER A 128 -28.71 9.69 15.85
C SER A 128 -27.37 8.93 15.85
N GLN A 129 -26.24 9.59 16.07
CA GLN A 129 -24.91 8.99 16.20
C GLN A 129 -24.28 9.23 17.58
N VAL A 130 -24.70 10.29 18.30
CA VAL A 130 -23.97 10.85 19.45
C VAL A 130 -23.94 9.94 20.67
N PRO A 131 -25.05 9.34 21.15
CA PRO A 131 -25.02 8.42 22.29
C PRO A 131 -24.03 7.26 22.09
N GLY A 132 -23.89 6.78 20.86
CA GLY A 132 -22.97 5.69 20.52
C GLY A 132 -21.49 6.09 20.40
N PHE A 133 -21.12 7.37 20.53
CA PHE A 133 -19.72 7.83 20.46
C PHE A 133 -18.88 7.39 21.67
N PRO A 134 -17.53 7.47 21.60
CA PRO A 134 -16.68 7.20 22.75
C PRO A 134 -17.00 8.16 23.90
N ARG A 135 -16.92 7.71 25.16
CA ARG A 135 -17.28 8.53 26.33
C ARG A 135 -16.36 9.74 26.54
N GLY A 136 -15.17 9.73 25.93
CA GLY A 136 -14.27 10.89 25.87
C GLY A 136 -14.52 11.84 24.68
N ASN A 137 -15.55 11.61 23.86
CA ASN A 137 -15.92 12.49 22.74
C ASN A 137 -16.67 13.73 23.26
N THR A 138 -16.34 14.89 22.71
CA THR A 138 -16.91 16.19 23.12
C THR A 138 -18.44 16.26 22.93
N ASP A 139 -18.99 15.70 21.86
CA ASP A 139 -20.44 15.77 21.60
C ASP A 139 -21.22 14.82 22.50
N TRP A 140 -20.65 13.65 22.85
CA TRP A 140 -21.20 12.75 23.88
C TRP A 140 -21.19 13.45 25.25
N GLN A 141 -20.04 14.00 25.65
CA GLN A 141 -19.88 14.73 26.92
C GLN A 141 -20.82 15.94 27.01
N ASN A 142 -20.96 16.73 25.95
CA ASN A 142 -21.91 17.84 25.93
C ASN A 142 -23.35 17.34 26.11
N SER A 143 -23.73 16.26 25.43
CA SER A 143 -25.12 15.80 25.38
C SER A 143 -25.57 15.11 26.67
N ILE A 144 -24.70 14.37 27.37
CA ILE A 144 -25.01 13.86 28.72
C ILE A 144 -25.10 14.99 29.76
N ASN A 145 -24.24 16.02 29.68
CA ASN A 145 -24.38 17.20 30.55
C ASN A 145 -25.66 17.98 30.24
N GLY A 146 -26.06 18.07 28.97
CA GLY A 146 -27.36 18.61 28.56
C GLY A 146 -28.53 17.77 29.09
N LEU A 147 -28.41 16.45 29.09
CA LEU A 147 -29.43 15.56 29.66
C LEU A 147 -29.58 15.78 31.17
N PHE A 148 -28.49 15.88 31.93
CA PHE A 148 -28.54 16.21 33.36
C PHE A 148 -29.31 17.52 33.63
N ASP A 149 -29.02 18.58 32.86
CA ASP A 149 -29.72 19.87 32.93
C ASP A 149 -31.23 19.75 32.63
N LEU A 150 -31.60 18.83 31.74
CA LEU A 150 -32.97 18.59 31.29
C LEU A 150 -33.77 17.72 32.28
N THR A 151 -33.25 16.56 32.68
CA THR A 151 -33.94 15.62 33.57
C THR A 151 -34.11 16.20 34.98
N THR A 152 -33.10 16.90 35.50
CA THR A 152 -33.20 17.65 36.77
C THR A 152 -34.38 18.62 36.72
N ARG A 153 -34.55 19.34 35.60
CA ARG A 153 -35.62 20.32 35.45
C ARG A 153 -37.00 19.71 35.25
N VAL A 154 -37.11 18.59 34.54
CA VAL A 154 -38.38 17.86 34.41
C VAL A 154 -38.84 17.34 35.78
N ASN A 155 -37.91 16.81 36.58
CA ASN A 155 -38.15 16.44 37.97
C ASN A 155 -38.51 17.65 38.87
N ASP A 156 -37.83 18.80 38.74
CA ASP A 156 -38.18 20.04 39.47
C ASP A 156 -39.60 20.56 39.17
N LEU A 157 -40.21 20.10 38.07
CA LEU A 157 -41.58 20.39 37.66
C LEU A 157 -42.57 19.27 38.01
N GLY A 158 -42.11 18.15 38.58
CA GLY A 158 -42.94 17.00 38.96
C GLY A 158 -43.21 15.97 37.86
N GLY A 159 -42.54 16.08 36.70
CA GLY A 159 -42.66 15.14 35.58
C GLY A 159 -41.56 14.07 35.56
N GLU A 160 -41.79 13.03 34.76
CA GLU A 160 -40.89 11.91 34.54
C GLU A 160 -40.14 12.00 33.19
N SER A 161 -38.91 11.47 33.16
CA SER A 161 -38.01 11.57 31.99
C SER A 161 -37.82 10.21 31.30
N VAL A 162 -38.02 10.16 29.98
CA VAL A 162 -37.88 8.95 29.17
C VAL A 162 -36.90 9.18 28.03
N LEU A 163 -35.92 8.29 27.84
CA LEU A 163 -34.99 8.33 26.73
C LEU A 163 -35.55 7.59 25.51
N PHE A 164 -35.64 8.27 24.38
CA PHE A 164 -35.94 7.67 23.08
C PHE A 164 -34.66 7.00 22.56
N MET A 165 -34.48 5.70 22.82
CA MET A 165 -33.34 4.97 22.25
C MET A 165 -33.46 4.86 20.73
N THR A 166 -32.64 5.62 20.01
CA THR A 166 -32.63 5.61 18.53
C THR A 166 -32.00 4.33 17.95
N TRP A 167 -32.30 4.07 16.68
CA TRP A 167 -31.82 2.93 15.92
C TRP A 167 -30.50 3.20 15.17
N GLY A 168 -29.72 2.14 14.90
CA GLY A 168 -28.61 2.19 13.96
C GLY A 168 -29.06 2.41 12.51
N TYR A 169 -28.19 2.97 11.66
CA TYR A 169 -28.47 3.16 10.24
C TYR A 169 -28.53 1.82 9.50
N ARG A 170 -29.40 1.71 8.49
CA ARG A 170 -29.73 0.43 7.82
C ARG A 170 -28.52 -0.31 7.26
N GLU A 171 -27.56 0.42 6.70
CA GLU A 171 -26.32 -0.13 6.12
C GLU A 171 -25.07 0.15 6.99
N GLY A 172 -25.25 0.62 8.24
CA GLY A 172 -24.21 1.34 8.98
C GLY A 172 -24.03 2.80 8.50
N ASP A 173 -23.00 3.48 9.01
CA ASP A 173 -22.69 4.87 8.68
C ASP A 173 -21.39 4.97 7.88
N SER A 174 -21.52 5.18 6.56
CA SER A 174 -20.38 5.32 5.64
C SER A 174 -19.49 6.53 5.91
N SER A 175 -19.97 7.54 6.66
CA SER A 175 -19.17 8.69 7.09
C SER A 175 -18.33 8.40 8.35
N ASN A 176 -18.66 7.34 9.09
CA ASN A 176 -17.98 6.92 10.31
C ASN A 176 -17.75 5.40 10.34
N ALA A 177 -17.43 4.81 9.19
CA ALA A 177 -17.40 3.35 8.99
C ALA A 177 -16.37 2.61 9.87
N ALA A 178 -15.38 3.32 10.43
CA ALA A 178 -14.44 2.77 11.41
C ALA A 178 -15.10 2.49 12.79
N ARG A 179 -16.22 3.14 13.10
CA ARG A 179 -17.03 2.92 14.31
C ARG A 179 -18.36 2.24 14.04
N TYR A 180 -18.98 2.56 12.91
CA TYR A 180 -20.32 2.10 12.52
C TYR A 180 -20.28 1.38 11.15
N PRO A 181 -19.51 0.28 11.00
CA PRO A 181 -19.35 -0.44 9.74
C PRO A 181 -20.62 -1.14 9.25
N ASP A 182 -21.58 -1.38 10.15
CA ASP A 182 -22.82 -2.10 9.90
C ASP A 182 -23.91 -1.71 10.92
N TYR A 183 -25.15 -2.13 10.65
CA TYR A 183 -26.32 -1.87 11.51
C TYR A 183 -26.15 -2.39 12.95
N LYS A 184 -25.71 -3.64 13.15
CA LYS A 184 -25.65 -4.28 14.47
C LYS A 184 -24.54 -3.68 15.34
N THR A 185 -23.38 -3.38 14.76
CA THR A 185 -22.32 -2.65 15.46
C THR A 185 -22.78 -1.24 15.87
N MET A 186 -23.48 -0.51 14.98
CA MET A 186 -24.03 0.81 15.33
C MET A 186 -25.14 0.72 16.39
N GLN A 187 -26.05 -0.27 16.29
CA GLN A 187 -27.12 -0.48 17.25
C GLN A 187 -26.60 -0.85 18.64
N GLY A 188 -25.57 -1.71 18.72
CA GLY A 188 -24.93 -2.09 19.98
C GLY A 188 -24.25 -0.90 20.67
N HIS A 189 -23.58 -0.03 19.92
CA HIS A 189 -23.02 1.22 20.45
C HIS A 189 -24.11 2.19 20.91
N LEU A 190 -25.18 2.39 20.14
CA LEU A 190 -26.31 3.24 20.52
C LEU A 190 -26.99 2.74 21.79
N ARG A 191 -27.28 1.43 21.89
CA ARG A 191 -27.85 0.82 23.11
C ARG A 191 -27.02 1.19 24.35
N GLN A 192 -25.72 0.89 24.31
CA GLN A 192 -24.81 1.16 25.41
C GLN A 192 -24.71 2.67 25.75
N GLY A 193 -24.90 3.54 24.76
CA GLY A 193 -24.96 4.99 24.95
C GLY A 193 -26.19 5.46 25.72
N TYR A 194 -27.36 4.93 25.39
CA TYR A 194 -28.61 5.24 26.09
C TYR A 194 -28.71 4.56 27.46
N GLU A 195 -28.10 3.37 27.63
CA GLU A 195 -27.89 2.72 28.93
C GLU A 195 -27.04 3.62 29.85
N ASP A 196 -25.86 4.08 29.40
CA ASP A 196 -25.06 5.04 30.18
C ASP A 196 -25.81 6.34 30.50
N TYR A 197 -26.59 6.89 29.55
CA TYR A 197 -27.37 8.11 29.76
C TYR A 197 -28.38 7.93 30.91
N SER A 198 -29.12 6.81 30.90
CA SER A 198 -30.04 6.41 31.98
C SER A 198 -29.31 6.24 33.31
N ASP A 199 -28.22 5.47 33.34
CA ASP A 199 -27.48 5.14 34.57
C ASP A 199 -26.80 6.36 35.20
N ASN A 200 -26.42 7.37 34.41
CA ASN A 200 -25.83 8.60 34.93
C ASN A 200 -26.88 9.59 35.45
N THR A 201 -28.04 9.70 34.79
CA THR A 201 -29.06 10.71 35.14
C THR A 201 -30.15 10.21 36.09
N SER A 202 -30.29 8.90 36.25
CA SER A 202 -31.11 8.29 37.31
C SER A 202 -30.47 8.44 38.69
N ASN A 203 -31.30 8.57 39.72
CA ASN A 203 -30.87 8.71 41.10
C ASN A 203 -31.95 8.18 42.07
N SER A 204 -31.73 8.29 43.38
CA SER A 204 -32.65 7.76 44.40
C SER A 204 -33.98 8.52 44.57
N GLN A 205 -34.21 9.58 43.79
CA GLN A 205 -35.45 10.39 43.81
C GLN A 205 -36.17 10.39 42.46
N SER A 206 -35.46 10.21 41.34
CA SER A 206 -36.03 10.15 39.99
C SER A 206 -35.28 9.17 39.09
N THR A 207 -36.02 8.46 38.23
CA THR A 207 -35.45 7.50 37.27
C THR A 207 -35.54 8.09 35.87
N THR A 208 -34.48 7.97 35.08
CA THR A 208 -34.52 8.32 33.65
C THR A 208 -34.77 7.04 32.86
N TRP A 209 -36.04 6.76 32.58
CA TRP A 209 -36.51 5.56 31.90
C TRP A 209 -35.99 5.49 30.46
N ILE A 210 -36.07 4.33 29.80
CA ILE A 210 -35.74 4.19 28.37
C ILE A 210 -36.92 3.59 27.62
N ALA A 211 -37.36 4.26 26.56
CA ALA A 211 -38.18 3.69 25.50
C ALA A 211 -37.23 3.02 24.47
N PRO A 212 -37.25 1.68 24.31
CA PRO A 212 -36.19 0.94 23.61
C PRO A 212 -36.43 0.81 22.09
N ILE A 213 -36.73 1.90 21.37
CA ILE A 213 -37.14 1.83 19.95
C ILE A 213 -36.08 1.12 19.08
N GLY A 214 -34.80 1.44 19.26
CA GLY A 214 -33.69 0.80 18.55
C GLY A 214 -33.62 -0.72 18.75
N LEU A 215 -34.12 -1.24 19.88
CA LEU A 215 -34.17 -2.68 20.16
C LEU A 215 -35.40 -3.34 19.53
N ALA A 216 -36.46 -2.60 19.24
CA ALA A 216 -37.56 -3.09 18.40
C ALA A 216 -37.15 -3.19 16.92
N TYR A 217 -36.31 -2.27 16.42
CA TYR A 217 -35.64 -2.42 15.14
C TYR A 217 -34.71 -3.67 15.14
N GLU A 218 -33.96 -3.89 16.23
CA GLU A 218 -33.06 -5.04 16.38
C GLU A 218 -33.83 -6.38 16.44
N ASN A 219 -34.95 -6.42 17.15
CA ASN A 219 -35.85 -7.56 17.25
C ASN A 219 -36.40 -7.96 15.86
N ILE A 220 -36.85 -6.98 15.07
CA ILE A 220 -37.31 -7.22 13.69
C ILE A 220 -36.16 -7.72 12.79
N TYR A 221 -34.96 -7.15 12.92
CA TYR A 221 -33.77 -7.59 12.17
C TYR A 221 -33.39 -9.04 12.50
N ASP A 222 -33.27 -9.37 13.79
CA ASP A 222 -32.90 -10.71 14.26
C ASP A 222 -34.02 -11.73 13.97
N GLY A 223 -35.29 -11.35 14.04
CA GLY A 223 -36.42 -12.19 13.65
C GLY A 223 -36.39 -12.60 12.17
N ILE A 224 -35.97 -11.71 11.28
CA ILE A 224 -35.75 -12.03 9.87
C ILE A 224 -34.56 -12.98 9.69
N LEU A 225 -33.45 -12.77 10.40
CA LEU A 225 -32.30 -13.70 10.37
C LEU A 225 -32.66 -15.09 10.90
N ASN A 226 -33.36 -15.17 12.04
CA ASN A 226 -33.76 -16.40 12.69
C ASN A 226 -34.77 -17.23 11.86
N SER A 227 -35.54 -16.57 10.98
CA SER A 227 -36.41 -17.23 10.00
C SER A 227 -35.70 -17.57 8.68
N GLY A 228 -34.40 -17.29 8.55
CA GLY A 228 -33.57 -17.59 7.37
C GLY A 228 -33.69 -16.57 6.24
N GLY A 229 -34.27 -15.40 6.50
CA GLY A 229 -34.35 -14.28 5.57
C GLY A 229 -33.11 -13.37 5.60
N VAL A 230 -33.16 -12.31 4.80
CA VAL A 230 -32.11 -11.27 4.74
C VAL A 230 -32.75 -9.93 5.13
N PRO A 231 -32.37 -9.32 6.27
CA PRO A 231 -32.98 -8.05 6.72
C PRO A 231 -32.76 -6.89 5.74
N LEU A 232 -31.62 -6.89 5.03
CA LEU A 232 -31.27 -5.87 4.03
C LEU A 232 -31.85 -6.16 2.62
N ASP A 233 -32.75 -7.15 2.48
CA ASP A 233 -33.54 -7.29 1.27
C ASP A 233 -34.59 -6.17 1.19
N SER A 234 -34.75 -5.54 0.03
CA SER A 234 -35.63 -4.38 -0.15
C SER A 234 -37.13 -4.70 -0.08
N THR A 235 -37.50 -5.97 0.05
CA THR A 235 -38.87 -6.43 0.34
C THR A 235 -39.11 -6.74 1.82
N SER A 236 -38.07 -6.69 2.67
CA SER A 236 -38.16 -7.02 4.09
C SER A 236 -38.91 -5.94 4.90
N ILE A 237 -39.52 -6.33 6.02
CA ILE A 237 -40.14 -5.37 6.94
C ILE A 237 -39.09 -4.44 7.61
N PHE A 238 -37.88 -4.95 7.91
CA PHE A 238 -36.78 -4.14 8.45
C PHE A 238 -36.34 -3.03 7.49
N TRP A 239 -36.13 -3.36 6.21
CA TRP A 239 -35.74 -2.38 5.19
C TRP A 239 -36.75 -1.23 5.10
N ASN A 240 -38.03 -1.58 5.20
CA ASN A 240 -39.15 -0.65 5.11
C ASN A 240 -39.35 0.22 6.37
N LEU A 241 -38.68 -0.03 7.50
CA LEU A 241 -38.67 0.89 8.66
C LEU A 241 -37.97 2.23 8.36
N TYR A 242 -37.12 2.25 7.34
CA TYR A 242 -36.28 3.39 6.98
C TYR A 242 -36.82 4.14 5.76
N SER A 243 -36.49 5.43 5.69
CA SER A 243 -36.61 6.22 4.48
C SER A 243 -35.63 5.74 3.39
N GLY A 244 -35.72 6.33 2.19
CA GLY A 244 -34.79 6.06 1.10
C GLY A 244 -33.31 6.32 1.43
N ASP A 245 -33.03 7.16 2.45
CA ASP A 245 -31.68 7.47 2.92
C ASP A 245 -31.06 6.40 3.85
N GLY A 246 -31.84 5.44 4.35
CA GLY A 246 -31.36 4.42 5.29
C GLY A 246 -31.06 4.93 6.71
N MET A 247 -31.48 6.16 7.05
CA MET A 247 -31.22 6.80 8.34
C MET A 247 -32.54 7.23 9.01
N HIS A 248 -33.29 8.13 8.36
CA HIS A 248 -34.56 8.63 8.89
C HIS A 248 -35.65 7.54 8.87
N PRO A 249 -36.68 7.63 9.74
CA PRO A 249 -37.74 6.63 9.77
C PRO A 249 -38.73 6.86 8.63
N SER A 250 -39.28 5.76 8.09
CA SER A 250 -40.49 5.79 7.26
C SER A 250 -41.74 5.94 8.14
N GLN A 251 -42.93 5.97 7.53
CA GLN A 251 -44.20 5.91 8.26
C GLN A 251 -44.27 4.69 9.20
N THR A 252 -43.75 3.53 8.81
CA THR A 252 -43.70 2.31 9.65
C THR A 252 -42.64 2.40 10.73
N GLY A 253 -41.51 3.07 10.49
CA GLY A 253 -40.50 3.37 11.51
C GLY A 253 -41.02 4.31 12.61
N SER A 254 -41.69 5.40 12.24
CA SER A 254 -42.36 6.29 13.20
C SER A 254 -43.50 5.59 13.94
N TYR A 255 -44.26 4.73 13.25
CA TYR A 255 -45.32 3.94 13.89
C TYR A 255 -44.78 2.96 14.94
N LEU A 256 -43.72 2.20 14.61
CA LEU A 256 -43.03 1.34 15.57
C LEU A 256 -42.50 2.13 16.78
N SER A 257 -41.95 3.33 16.52
CA SER A 257 -41.48 4.23 17.58
C SER A 257 -42.60 4.61 18.54
N ALA A 258 -43.77 5.00 18.01
CA ALA A 258 -44.93 5.36 18.81
C ALA A 258 -45.50 4.17 19.59
N CYS A 259 -45.56 2.97 19.00
CA CYS A 259 -45.97 1.74 19.71
C CYS A 259 -45.04 1.46 20.91
N VAL A 260 -43.72 1.55 20.73
CA VAL A 260 -42.76 1.33 21.82
C VAL A 260 -42.88 2.40 22.91
N ILE A 261 -43.03 3.69 22.56
CA ILE A 261 -43.20 4.77 23.54
C ILE A 261 -44.48 4.56 24.36
N TYR A 262 -45.58 4.19 23.71
CA TYR A 262 -46.84 3.85 24.40
C TYR A 262 -46.66 2.64 25.35
N SER A 263 -46.16 1.50 24.88
CA SER A 263 -45.98 0.32 25.73
C SER A 263 -44.97 0.57 26.88
N THR A 264 -43.99 1.46 26.68
CA THR A 264 -43.05 1.91 27.71
C THR A 264 -43.77 2.69 28.83
N ILE A 265 -44.57 3.70 28.48
CA ILE A 265 -45.20 4.61 29.47
C ILE A 265 -46.44 3.97 30.12
N TYR A 266 -47.31 3.33 29.33
CA TYR A 266 -48.64 2.88 29.75
C TYR A 266 -48.70 1.43 30.22
N GLY A 267 -47.68 0.61 29.94
CA GLY A 267 -47.68 -0.82 30.27
C GLY A 267 -48.72 -1.68 29.55
N ASN A 268 -49.43 -1.08 28.58
CA ASN A 268 -50.47 -1.72 27.79
C ASN A 268 -49.90 -2.24 26.45
N THR A 269 -50.42 -3.37 25.96
CA THR A 269 -50.05 -3.93 24.65
C THR A 269 -50.71 -3.18 23.49
N THR A 270 -49.95 -2.99 22.40
CA THR A 270 -50.42 -2.42 21.13
C THR A 270 -50.99 -3.45 20.15
N ALA A 271 -50.69 -4.74 20.31
CA ALA A 271 -51.09 -5.80 19.39
C ALA A 271 -52.61 -5.89 19.20
N GLY A 272 -53.07 -5.60 17.98
CA GLY A 272 -54.49 -5.62 17.61
C GLY A 272 -55.24 -4.31 17.85
N GLN A 273 -54.57 -3.25 18.33
CA GLN A 273 -55.17 -1.91 18.38
C GLN A 273 -55.49 -1.37 16.98
N ILE A 274 -56.55 -0.55 16.88
CA ILE A 274 -57.05 0.00 15.62
C ILE A 274 -56.92 1.53 15.63
N ASP A 275 -55.81 2.01 15.09
CA ASP A 275 -55.53 3.44 14.88
C ASP A 275 -55.67 3.85 13.40
N ALA A 276 -55.69 5.16 13.14
CA ALA A 276 -55.92 5.73 11.80
C ALA A 276 -54.65 5.90 10.92
N THR A 277 -53.46 5.48 11.39
CA THR A 277 -52.21 5.55 10.61
C THR A 277 -52.32 4.66 9.36
N ASN A 278 -51.99 5.23 8.20
CA ASN A 278 -52.13 4.59 6.88
C ASN A 278 -51.02 3.56 6.60
N ILE A 279 -51.09 2.43 7.31
CA ILE A 279 -50.26 1.22 7.16
C ILE A 279 -51.23 0.04 7.02
N ASP A 280 -50.91 -0.96 6.20
CA ASP A 280 -51.77 -2.15 6.06
C ASP A 280 -51.85 -2.95 7.37
N SER A 281 -52.96 -3.64 7.60
CA SER A 281 -53.23 -4.32 8.87
C SER A 281 -52.26 -5.46 9.21
N THR A 282 -51.55 -6.03 8.22
CA THR A 282 -50.60 -7.12 8.44
C THR A 282 -49.26 -6.57 8.90
N THR A 283 -48.75 -5.56 8.18
CA THR A 283 -47.54 -4.83 8.61
C THR A 283 -47.77 -4.13 9.95
N LYS A 284 -48.93 -3.49 10.14
CA LYS A 284 -49.31 -2.82 11.40
C LYS A 284 -49.26 -3.79 12.58
N LEU A 285 -49.91 -4.96 12.47
CA LEU A 285 -49.89 -5.96 13.54
C LEU A 285 -48.48 -6.49 13.82
N ALA A 286 -47.66 -6.71 12.79
CA ALA A 286 -46.27 -7.16 12.98
C ALA A 286 -45.40 -6.12 13.70
N LEU A 287 -45.62 -4.82 13.48
CA LEU A 287 -44.93 -3.74 14.19
C LEU A 287 -45.40 -3.60 15.64
N GLN A 288 -46.72 -3.70 15.88
CA GLN A 288 -47.29 -3.73 17.23
C GLN A 288 -46.71 -4.91 18.04
N GLN A 289 -46.72 -6.12 17.47
CA GLN A 289 -46.15 -7.31 18.09
C GLN A 289 -44.65 -7.16 18.35
N ALA A 290 -43.88 -6.59 17.42
CA ALA A 290 -42.46 -6.32 17.64
C ALA A 290 -42.21 -5.28 18.75
N ALA A 291 -43.05 -4.25 18.88
CA ALA A 291 -42.96 -3.29 19.98
C ALA A 291 -43.27 -3.94 21.33
N ASP A 292 -44.38 -4.68 21.41
CA ASP A 292 -44.83 -5.37 22.61
C ASP A 292 -43.85 -6.46 23.04
N ASP A 293 -43.39 -7.33 22.12
CA ASP A 293 -42.37 -8.33 22.43
C ASP A 293 -41.06 -7.68 22.85
N THR A 294 -40.72 -6.49 22.36
CA THR A 294 -39.54 -5.76 22.83
C THR A 294 -39.73 -5.32 24.27
N VAL A 295 -40.78 -4.55 24.60
CA VAL A 295 -40.99 -3.98 25.95
C VAL A 295 -41.28 -5.07 27.00
N PHE A 296 -42.17 -6.02 26.71
CA PHE A 296 -42.62 -7.01 27.70
C PHE A 296 -41.77 -8.29 27.73
N ASN A 297 -41.19 -8.72 26.61
CA ASN A 297 -40.57 -10.04 26.45
C ASN A 297 -39.08 -10.01 26.03
N GLY A 298 -38.51 -8.84 25.71
CA GLY A 298 -37.24 -8.72 24.97
C GLY A 298 -36.18 -7.83 25.60
N THR A 299 -36.56 -6.68 26.19
CA THR A 299 -35.64 -5.76 26.88
C THR A 299 -35.40 -6.20 28.32
N PHE A 300 -34.82 -7.38 28.37
CA PHE A 300 -34.78 -8.30 29.49
C PHE A 300 -33.71 -7.89 30.52
N GLY A 301 -33.99 -6.80 31.23
CA GLY A 301 -33.08 -6.12 32.15
C GLY A 301 -33.37 -4.61 32.30
N TYR A 302 -34.38 -4.11 31.59
CA TYR A 302 -34.87 -2.73 31.71
C TYR A 302 -36.00 -2.69 32.75
N SER A 303 -36.01 -1.67 33.60
CA SER A 303 -37.18 -1.34 34.41
C SER A 303 -38.03 -0.32 33.66
N PHE A 304 -39.35 -0.44 33.77
CA PHE A 304 -40.33 0.48 33.16
C PHE A 304 -41.16 1.18 34.26
N PRO A 305 -41.76 2.35 34.00
CA PRO A 305 -42.53 3.09 34.99
C PRO A 305 -43.59 2.26 35.73
N TRP A 306 -44.34 1.45 34.97
CA TRP A 306 -45.39 0.55 35.49
C TRP A 306 -44.85 -0.67 36.27
N MET A 307 -43.54 -0.82 36.40
CA MET A 307 -42.88 -1.77 37.32
C MET A 307 -42.48 -1.13 38.66
N ALA A 308 -42.65 0.19 38.83
CA ALA A 308 -42.34 0.90 40.05
C ALA A 308 -43.38 0.63 41.15
N ALA A 309 -42.96 0.74 42.42
CA ALA A 309 -43.85 0.55 43.55
C ALA A 309 -44.67 1.82 43.81
N GLY A 310 -45.99 1.74 43.61
CA GLY A 310 -46.91 2.88 43.76
C GLY A 310 -47.39 3.52 42.46
N TRP A 311 -47.16 2.89 41.30
CA TRP A 311 -47.71 3.35 40.02
C TRP A 311 -49.22 3.07 39.94
N ASP A 312 -50.04 4.11 40.13
CA ASP A 312 -51.50 4.04 39.93
C ASP A 312 -51.92 4.45 38.48
N GLY A 313 -51.00 5.03 37.70
CA GLY A 313 -51.16 5.29 36.26
C GLY A 313 -50.26 6.42 35.73
N PRO A 314 -50.23 6.66 34.40
CA PRO A 314 -49.64 7.87 33.83
C PRO A 314 -50.62 9.05 34.04
N GLY A 315 -50.17 10.07 34.76
CA GLY A 315 -51.03 11.19 35.24
C GLY A 315 -50.92 11.47 36.74
N ASP A 316 -50.21 10.63 37.51
CA ASP A 316 -49.93 10.90 38.94
C ASP A 316 -48.59 11.62 39.12
N SER A 317 -48.63 12.94 39.28
CA SER A 317 -47.44 13.76 39.51
C SER A 317 -46.93 13.60 40.95
N VAL A 318 -45.80 12.88 41.10
CA VAL A 318 -45.30 12.31 42.37
C VAL A 318 -44.86 13.38 43.39
N ASN A 319 -45.83 14.02 44.03
CA ASN A 319 -45.62 15.05 45.04
C ASN A 319 -45.33 14.43 46.42
N ASN A 320 -44.04 14.26 46.73
CA ASN A 320 -43.43 14.01 48.04
C ASN A 320 -44.40 13.88 49.25
N GLY A 321 -44.85 12.65 49.55
CA GLY A 321 -45.63 12.36 50.76
C GLY A 321 -45.56 10.89 51.16
N SER A 322 -45.05 10.60 52.37
CA SER A 322 -45.15 9.26 52.95
C SER A 322 -46.52 9.06 53.62
N GLU A 323 -47.59 9.09 52.83
CA GLU A 323 -48.94 8.72 53.28
C GLU A 323 -49.35 7.37 52.66
N ASN A 324 -50.12 6.57 53.40
CA ASN A 324 -50.38 5.18 53.03
C ASN A 324 -51.24 5.09 51.76
N SER A 325 -50.78 4.38 50.73
CA SER A 325 -51.65 3.82 49.72
C SER A 325 -52.54 2.73 50.37
N THR A 326 -53.71 3.13 50.87
CA THR A 326 -54.69 2.20 51.48
C THR A 326 -55.48 1.40 50.44
N GLY A 327 -54.79 0.86 49.44
CA GLY A 327 -55.23 -0.34 48.74
C GLY A 327 -54.97 -1.56 49.63
N ASN A 328 -55.88 -2.54 49.63
CA ASN A 328 -55.75 -3.74 50.48
C ASN A 328 -54.69 -4.71 49.94
N ALA A 329 -53.40 -4.38 50.11
CA ALA A 329 -52.30 -5.32 49.96
C ALA A 329 -52.24 -6.23 51.20
N PHE A 330 -52.84 -7.42 51.12
CA PHE A 330 -52.83 -8.38 52.23
C PHE A 330 -51.43 -8.98 52.47
N PHE A 331 -50.56 -8.92 51.46
CA PHE A 331 -49.19 -9.43 51.51
C PHE A 331 -48.16 -8.34 51.26
N THR A 332 -47.08 -8.37 52.04
CA THR A 332 -45.91 -7.51 51.83
C THR A 332 -44.61 -8.30 51.99
N PHE A 333 -43.67 -8.11 51.07
CA PHE A 333 -42.27 -8.49 51.29
C PHE A 333 -41.61 -7.44 52.20
N GLY A 334 -40.79 -7.88 53.15
CA GLY A 334 -40.22 -7.00 54.19
C GLY A 334 -38.93 -6.27 53.81
N GLY A 335 -38.55 -6.27 52.53
CA GLY A 335 -37.43 -5.49 52.00
C GLY A 335 -37.84 -4.71 50.76
N ASN A 336 -37.19 -3.57 50.56
CA ASN A 336 -37.52 -2.64 49.49
C ASN A 336 -37.25 -3.26 48.11
N SER A 337 -38.19 -3.06 47.18
CA SER A 337 -37.91 -3.22 45.74
C SER A 337 -36.85 -2.21 45.30
N GLY A 338 -36.03 -2.57 44.31
CA GLY A 338 -34.87 -1.78 43.87
C GLY A 338 -33.58 -2.06 44.67
N SER A 339 -33.53 -3.15 45.45
CA SER A 339 -32.30 -3.57 46.15
C SER A 339 -31.25 -4.13 45.18
N SER A 340 -30.00 -3.69 45.24
CA SER A 340 -28.87 -4.29 44.50
C SER A 340 -27.95 -5.13 45.40
N PHE A 341 -27.44 -6.24 44.87
CA PHE A 341 -26.50 -7.15 45.55
C PHE A 341 -25.22 -7.37 44.73
N LEU A 342 -24.09 -6.81 45.18
CA LEU A 342 -22.78 -6.95 44.52
C LEU A 342 -22.03 -8.23 44.95
N THR A 343 -21.70 -9.10 43.99
CA THR A 343 -21.08 -10.42 44.24
C THR A 343 -19.93 -10.77 43.29
N ASP A 344 -19.06 -11.67 43.72
CA ASP A 344 -18.01 -12.26 42.88
C ASP A 344 -18.59 -13.25 41.86
N HIS A 345 -17.95 -13.35 40.69
CA HIS A 345 -18.36 -14.27 39.62
C HIS A 345 -18.11 -15.74 40.00
N GLY A 346 -19.02 -16.64 39.61
CA GLY A 346 -18.91 -18.07 39.92
C GLY A 346 -19.19 -18.43 41.37
N THR A 347 -19.67 -17.49 42.19
CA THR A 347 -20.00 -17.68 43.60
C THR A 347 -21.52 -17.63 43.77
N PRO A 348 -22.17 -18.63 44.40
CA PRO A 348 -23.61 -18.59 44.67
C PRO A 348 -23.96 -17.47 45.66
N LEU A 349 -24.92 -16.62 45.28
CA LEU A 349 -25.48 -15.58 46.13
C LEU A 349 -26.62 -16.18 46.98
N PHE A 350 -26.56 -16.00 48.29
CA PHE A 350 -27.60 -16.44 49.23
C PHE A 350 -28.42 -15.23 49.70
N LEU A 351 -29.74 -15.28 49.48
CA LEU A 351 -30.68 -14.24 49.88
C LEU A 351 -31.77 -14.84 50.78
N ALA A 352 -32.28 -14.05 51.71
CA ALA A 352 -33.42 -14.39 52.55
C ALA A 352 -34.37 -13.20 52.65
N MET A 353 -35.64 -13.41 52.34
CA MET A 353 -36.70 -12.40 52.35
C MET A 353 -37.85 -12.85 53.25
N ASN A 354 -38.41 -11.95 54.05
CA ASN A 354 -39.63 -12.22 54.80
C ASN A 354 -40.87 -11.83 54.00
N LEU A 355 -41.89 -12.69 54.05
CA LEU A 355 -43.23 -12.45 53.51
C LEU A 355 -44.20 -12.31 54.68
N THR A 356 -44.88 -11.18 54.79
CA THR A 356 -45.80 -10.85 55.89
C THR A 356 -47.25 -10.92 55.38
N ASN A 357 -48.10 -11.66 56.08
CA ASN A 357 -49.55 -11.66 55.89
C ASN A 357 -50.18 -10.67 56.87
N ASN A 358 -50.74 -9.59 56.33
CA ASN A 358 -51.44 -8.56 57.07
C ASN A 358 -52.95 -8.82 57.20
N ASP A 359 -53.50 -9.93 56.69
CA ASP A 359 -54.92 -10.29 56.87
C ASP A 359 -55.21 -11.05 58.18
N THR A 360 -56.50 -11.22 58.48
CA THR A 360 -57.09 -12.08 59.51
C THR A 360 -57.38 -13.52 59.05
N SER A 361 -56.98 -13.90 57.83
CA SER A 361 -57.11 -15.27 57.31
C SER A 361 -55.73 -15.91 57.08
N THR A 362 -55.69 -17.25 57.00
CA THR A 362 -54.52 -18.00 56.53
C THR A 362 -54.69 -18.31 55.06
N HIS A 363 -53.65 -18.05 54.26
CA HIS A 363 -53.69 -18.15 52.81
C HIS A 363 -52.56 -19.00 52.24
N ILE A 364 -52.68 -19.34 50.95
CA ILE A 364 -51.65 -20.01 50.17
C ILE A 364 -51.13 -19.05 49.10
N VAL A 365 -49.84 -18.73 49.14
CA VAL A 365 -49.19 -17.90 48.12
C VAL A 365 -48.41 -18.79 47.16
N ASN A 366 -48.66 -18.61 45.87
CA ASN A 366 -47.83 -19.14 44.79
C ASN A 366 -46.69 -18.16 44.55
N LEU A 367 -45.45 -18.61 44.68
CA LEU A 367 -44.25 -17.84 44.40
C LEU A 367 -43.69 -18.24 43.03
N SER A 368 -43.26 -17.25 42.25
CA SER A 368 -42.48 -17.47 41.01
C SER A 368 -41.33 -16.49 40.96
N LEU A 369 -40.12 -16.98 40.70
CA LEU A 369 -38.91 -16.16 40.62
C LEU A 369 -38.53 -16.01 39.14
N HIS A 370 -38.55 -14.76 38.66
CA HIS A 370 -38.31 -14.40 37.27
C HIS A 370 -36.96 -13.72 37.14
N SER A 371 -36.14 -14.13 36.17
CA SER A 371 -34.95 -13.40 35.75
C SER A 371 -34.56 -13.80 34.33
N THR A 372 -33.93 -12.84 33.68
CA THR A 372 -33.53 -12.85 32.28
C THR A 372 -32.10 -13.33 32.08
N SER A 373 -31.33 -13.32 33.18
CA SER A 373 -29.93 -13.72 33.26
C SER A 373 -29.66 -15.17 32.83
N GLY A 374 -30.68 -16.03 32.83
CA GLY A 374 -30.57 -17.46 32.57
C GLY A 374 -29.81 -18.22 33.67
N TRP A 375 -29.51 -17.60 34.81
CA TRP A 375 -28.78 -18.24 35.90
C TRP A 375 -29.69 -19.18 36.70
N ASN A 376 -29.16 -20.33 37.12
CA ASN A 376 -29.96 -21.28 37.90
C ASN A 376 -30.18 -20.77 39.33
N ALA A 377 -31.43 -20.45 39.66
CA ALA A 377 -31.86 -20.24 41.04
C ALA A 377 -32.36 -21.54 41.68
N THR A 378 -32.26 -21.62 43.00
CA THR A 378 -32.88 -22.65 43.85
C THR A 378 -33.41 -21.98 45.11
N TRP A 379 -34.49 -22.47 45.69
CA TRP A 379 -35.08 -21.89 46.89
C TRP A 379 -35.49 -22.93 47.93
N ASN A 380 -35.74 -22.45 49.14
CA ASN A 380 -36.26 -23.19 50.26
C ASN A 380 -37.22 -22.27 51.04
N LEU A 381 -38.49 -22.67 51.11
CA LEU A 381 -39.57 -21.89 51.70
C LEU A 381 -39.89 -22.47 53.08
N SER A 382 -39.98 -21.63 54.13
CA SER A 382 -40.60 -22.10 55.37
C SER A 382 -42.06 -22.48 55.11
N ASN A 383 -42.56 -23.52 55.79
CA ASN A 383 -43.95 -23.97 55.68
C ASN A 383 -44.47 -24.18 54.24
N SER A 384 -43.62 -24.75 53.38
CA SER A 384 -43.95 -25.12 52.00
C SER A 384 -45.01 -26.22 51.91
N ILE A 385 -45.91 -26.09 50.92
CA ILE A 385 -46.85 -27.15 50.52
C ILE A 385 -46.26 -27.95 49.37
N ASN A 386 -45.79 -27.23 48.35
CA ASN A 386 -45.15 -27.74 47.13
C ASN A 386 -43.98 -26.83 46.78
N ASP A 387 -43.23 -27.18 45.73
CA ASP A 387 -42.28 -26.26 45.11
C ASP A 387 -43.01 -24.98 44.64
N GLY A 388 -42.48 -23.80 44.98
CA GLY A 388 -43.13 -22.52 44.73
C GLY A 388 -44.45 -22.27 45.48
N GLN A 389 -44.83 -23.03 46.52
CA GLN A 389 -46.05 -22.76 47.30
C GLN A 389 -45.81 -22.70 48.80
N ILE A 390 -46.22 -21.59 49.43
CA ILE A 390 -46.07 -21.32 50.87
C ILE A 390 -47.43 -21.08 51.54
N THR A 391 -47.60 -21.61 52.75
CA THR A 391 -48.74 -21.25 53.62
C THR A 391 -48.33 -20.09 54.52
N VAL A 392 -49.10 -19.00 54.55
CA VAL A 392 -48.83 -17.87 55.45
C VAL A 392 -50.03 -17.67 56.37
N ALA A 393 -49.82 -17.85 57.67
CA ALA A 393 -50.87 -17.79 58.69
C ALA A 393 -51.41 -16.35 58.89
N GLU A 394 -52.57 -16.23 59.56
CA GLU A 394 -53.12 -14.92 59.92
C GLU A 394 -52.12 -14.09 60.73
N LYS A 395 -51.99 -12.79 60.40
CA LYS A 395 -51.10 -11.82 61.09
C LYS A 395 -49.66 -12.33 61.36
N SER A 396 -49.10 -13.14 60.45
CA SER A 396 -47.78 -13.77 60.61
C SER A 396 -46.76 -13.30 59.57
N LEU A 397 -45.48 -13.65 59.79
CA LEU A 397 -44.47 -13.62 58.74
C LEU A 397 -43.85 -15.01 58.53
N GLU A 398 -43.42 -15.27 57.31
CA GLU A 398 -42.70 -16.46 56.87
C GLU A 398 -41.39 -16.05 56.16
N TRP A 399 -40.46 -16.99 55.96
CA TRP A 399 -39.15 -16.74 55.37
C TRP A 399 -38.90 -17.54 54.09
N ILE A 400 -38.58 -16.80 53.03
CA ILE A 400 -38.24 -17.28 51.70
C ILE A 400 -36.71 -17.21 51.59
N SER A 401 -36.03 -18.36 51.58
CA SER A 401 -34.59 -18.43 51.34
C SER A 401 -34.31 -18.84 49.90
N MET A 402 -33.39 -18.16 49.21
CA MET A 402 -33.01 -18.48 47.84
C MET A 402 -31.49 -18.44 47.64
N THR A 403 -31.00 -19.26 46.71
CA THR A 403 -29.60 -19.36 46.29
C THR A 403 -29.54 -19.23 44.77
N ILE A 404 -28.92 -18.16 44.30
CA ILE A 404 -28.79 -17.83 42.88
C ILE A 404 -27.34 -18.14 42.45
N ASN A 405 -27.18 -19.07 41.52
CA ASN A 405 -25.87 -19.55 41.10
C ASN A 405 -25.28 -18.62 40.02
N VAL A 406 -24.63 -17.54 40.45
CA VAL A 406 -23.95 -16.60 39.54
C VAL A 406 -22.84 -17.35 38.78
N PRO A 407 -22.85 -17.36 37.44
CA PRO A 407 -21.88 -18.09 36.65
C PRO A 407 -20.48 -17.45 36.72
N ARG A 408 -19.45 -18.23 36.39
CA ARG A 408 -18.10 -17.71 36.15
C ARG A 408 -18.09 -16.89 34.87
N VAL A 409 -17.21 -15.90 34.79
CA VAL A 409 -16.97 -15.18 33.53
C VAL A 409 -16.41 -16.16 32.49
N VAL A 410 -17.14 -16.33 31.38
CA VAL A 410 -16.77 -17.13 30.21
C VAL A 410 -17.20 -16.35 28.99
N ASN A 411 -16.33 -16.20 27.98
CA ASN A 411 -16.56 -15.32 26.83
C ASN A 411 -16.99 -13.91 27.26
N SER A 412 -16.35 -13.37 28.31
CA SER A 412 -16.59 -12.05 28.88
C SER A 412 -17.96 -11.78 29.52
N VAL A 413 -18.85 -12.77 29.64
CA VAL A 413 -20.13 -12.66 30.38
C VAL A 413 -20.13 -13.56 31.62
N PRO A 414 -20.78 -13.19 32.74
CA PRO A 414 -21.61 -11.99 32.96
C PRO A 414 -20.78 -10.72 33.18
N LEU A 415 -21.28 -9.60 32.65
CA LEU A 415 -20.68 -8.26 32.65
C LEU A 415 -20.54 -7.70 34.07
N ALA A 416 -19.49 -6.91 34.32
CA ALA A 416 -19.34 -6.20 35.60
C ALA A 416 -20.08 -4.86 35.60
N GLY A 417 -20.61 -4.47 36.76
CA GLY A 417 -21.36 -3.22 36.94
C GLY A 417 -22.75 -3.19 36.29
N VAL A 418 -23.09 -4.15 35.43
CA VAL A 418 -24.44 -4.29 34.86
C VAL A 418 -25.37 -4.94 35.89
N PRO A 419 -26.53 -4.33 36.21
CA PRO A 419 -27.51 -4.91 37.12
C PRO A 419 -28.28 -6.05 36.45
N TYR A 420 -28.02 -7.29 36.87
CA TYR A 420 -28.82 -8.44 36.46
C TYR A 420 -30.11 -8.49 37.27
N HIS A 421 -31.23 -8.16 36.66
CA HIS A 421 -32.52 -7.99 37.33
C HIS A 421 -33.21 -9.33 37.66
N TRP A 422 -33.92 -9.34 38.79
CA TRP A 422 -34.69 -10.45 39.35
C TRP A 422 -35.99 -9.94 39.98
N SER A 423 -37.08 -10.66 39.75
CA SER A 423 -38.40 -10.35 40.31
C SER A 423 -38.98 -11.57 41.01
N LEU A 424 -39.14 -11.49 42.33
CA LEU A 424 -39.91 -12.45 43.10
C LEU A 424 -41.39 -12.04 43.07
N LYS A 425 -42.19 -12.79 42.32
CA LYS A 425 -43.65 -12.65 42.27
C LYS A 425 -44.30 -13.52 43.34
N GLY A 426 -45.25 -12.97 44.07
CA GLY A 426 -46.27 -13.70 44.82
C GLY A 426 -47.65 -13.54 44.18
N VAL A 427 -48.45 -14.61 44.20
CA VAL A 427 -49.86 -14.60 43.80
C VAL A 427 -50.67 -15.32 44.87
N ASN A 428 -51.60 -14.62 45.51
CA ASN A 428 -52.53 -15.21 46.47
C ASN A 428 -53.49 -16.17 45.75
N SER A 429 -53.65 -17.39 46.27
CA SER A 429 -54.44 -18.45 45.62
C SER A 429 -55.96 -18.25 45.72
N ASP A 430 -56.42 -17.43 46.67
CA ASP A 430 -57.85 -17.29 46.99
C ASP A 430 -58.56 -16.20 46.17
N ASP A 431 -57.84 -15.13 45.80
CA ASP A 431 -58.37 -13.95 45.07
C ASP A 431 -57.59 -13.60 43.80
N GLY A 432 -56.38 -14.17 43.59
CA GLY A 432 -55.51 -13.83 42.47
C GLY A 432 -54.69 -12.55 42.65
N GLN A 433 -54.65 -11.93 43.84
CA GLN A 433 -53.85 -10.73 44.09
C GLN A 433 -52.36 -11.01 43.85
N GLU A 434 -51.76 -10.25 42.94
CA GLU A 434 -50.33 -10.32 42.61
C GLU A 434 -49.54 -9.24 43.36
N PHE A 435 -48.32 -9.57 43.78
CA PHE A 435 -47.41 -8.65 44.46
C PHE A 435 -45.95 -9.06 44.20
N TRP A 436 -45.01 -8.10 44.30
CA TRP A 436 -43.67 -8.25 43.74
C TRP A 436 -42.58 -7.73 44.67
N TRP A 437 -41.41 -8.38 44.67
CA TRP A 437 -40.15 -7.82 45.15
C TRP A 437 -39.11 -7.87 44.04
N ASN A 438 -38.67 -6.70 43.59
CA ASN A 438 -37.69 -6.53 42.52
C ASN A 438 -36.31 -6.23 43.10
N PHE A 439 -35.28 -6.91 42.62
CA PHE A 439 -33.89 -6.69 43.02
C PHE A 439 -32.93 -6.94 41.85
N SER A 440 -31.69 -6.46 41.95
CA SER A 440 -30.63 -6.70 40.98
C SER A 440 -29.43 -7.39 41.63
N ILE A 441 -28.64 -8.06 40.79
CA ILE A 441 -27.34 -8.62 41.17
C ILE A 441 -26.29 -8.00 40.25
N GLU A 442 -25.31 -7.31 40.84
CA GLU A 442 -24.15 -6.80 40.14
C GLU A 442 -23.00 -7.80 40.28
N VAL A 443 -22.28 -8.06 39.18
CA VAL A 443 -21.08 -8.90 39.21
C VAL A 443 -19.85 -7.99 39.33
N ARG A 444 -18.88 -8.40 40.17
CA ARG A 444 -17.61 -7.70 40.32
C ARG A 444 -16.73 -7.78 39.07
N SER A 445 -15.89 -6.76 38.90
CA SER A 445 -14.87 -6.67 37.85
C SER A 445 -13.88 -7.82 37.90
N PHE A 446 -13.78 -8.55 36.80
CA PHE A 446 -12.82 -9.62 36.56
C PHE A 446 -12.01 -9.29 35.30
N HIS A 447 -10.72 -9.05 35.47
CA HIS A 447 -9.80 -8.75 34.37
C HIS A 447 -9.02 -10.01 33.99
N ASN A 448 -9.17 -10.47 32.75
CA ASN A 448 -8.52 -11.68 32.24
C ASN A 448 -8.12 -11.49 30.77
N VAL A 449 -6.98 -12.02 30.35
CA VAL A 449 -6.42 -11.84 29.01
C VAL A 449 -5.86 -13.17 28.48
N SER A 450 -6.06 -13.45 27.20
CA SER A 450 -5.41 -14.57 26.50
C SER A 450 -4.67 -14.12 25.27
N LEU A 451 -3.52 -14.73 24.99
CA LEU A 451 -2.91 -14.71 23.66
C LEU A 451 -3.81 -15.46 22.68
N THR A 452 -4.14 -14.83 21.55
CA THR A 452 -4.80 -15.47 20.38
C THR A 452 -3.83 -15.65 19.22
N ASN A 453 -2.75 -14.87 19.17
CA ASN A 453 -1.57 -15.12 18.34
C ASN A 453 -0.29 -14.85 19.17
N THR A 454 0.65 -15.80 19.17
CA THR A 454 1.93 -15.77 19.89
C THR A 454 3.03 -14.97 19.19
N GLY A 455 2.84 -14.63 17.92
CA GLY A 455 3.90 -14.14 17.03
C GLY A 455 4.61 -15.26 16.27
N GLU A 456 5.24 -14.90 15.15
CA GLU A 456 6.13 -15.76 14.37
C GLU A 456 7.58 -15.27 14.48
N ASN A 457 8.54 -16.20 14.56
CA ASN A 457 9.97 -15.87 14.68
C ASN A 457 10.52 -15.28 13.37
N LEU A 458 11.43 -14.32 13.47
CA LEU A 458 11.96 -13.58 12.33
C LEU A 458 13.31 -14.12 11.83
N SER A 459 13.47 -14.03 10.51
CA SER A 459 14.74 -14.14 9.79
C SER A 459 15.01 -12.78 9.17
N LEU A 460 15.98 -12.02 9.71
CA LEU A 460 16.28 -10.65 9.30
C LEU A 460 17.62 -10.54 8.58
N ASP A 461 17.70 -9.59 7.66
CA ASP A 461 18.96 -9.14 7.10
C ASP A 461 19.76 -8.34 8.16
N PRO A 462 21.11 -8.31 8.11
CA PRO A 462 21.93 -7.53 9.03
C PRO A 462 21.54 -6.04 9.05
N ASN A 463 21.54 -5.41 10.22
CA ASN A 463 21.20 -3.99 10.42
C ASN A 463 19.80 -3.57 9.91
N ILE A 464 18.87 -4.51 9.68
CA ILE A 464 17.47 -4.26 9.33
C ILE A 464 16.56 -4.54 10.52
N ASP A 465 15.44 -3.82 10.63
CA ASP A 465 14.40 -4.07 11.62
C ASP A 465 13.19 -4.83 11.05
N GLY A 466 12.60 -5.68 11.89
CA GLY A 466 11.35 -6.39 11.61
C GLY A 466 10.31 -6.17 12.71
N ARG A 467 9.10 -6.68 12.49
CA ARG A 467 7.97 -6.58 13.42
C ARG A 467 7.35 -7.97 13.62
N ILE A 468 7.11 -8.33 14.87
CA ILE A 468 6.35 -9.53 15.25
C ILE A 468 5.00 -9.08 15.79
N LYS A 469 3.93 -9.41 15.05
CA LYS A 469 2.54 -9.13 15.44
C LYS A 469 2.08 -10.15 16.48
N ILE A 470 1.59 -9.66 17.61
CA ILE A 470 1.06 -10.46 18.72
C ILE A 470 -0.38 -10.03 18.95
N LYS A 471 -1.29 -10.99 19.12
CA LYS A 471 -2.71 -10.72 19.35
C LYS A 471 -3.16 -11.21 20.71
N ILE A 472 -3.92 -10.37 21.40
CA ILE A 472 -4.47 -10.66 22.72
C ILE A 472 -5.95 -10.31 22.76
N ARG A 473 -6.71 -11.07 23.56
CA ARG A 473 -8.15 -10.88 23.78
C ARG A 473 -8.45 -10.62 25.23
N ASN A 474 -9.24 -9.58 25.52
CA ASN A 474 -9.82 -9.38 26.85
C ASN A 474 -10.97 -10.37 27.06
N ASN A 475 -10.73 -11.38 27.89
CA ASN A 475 -11.75 -12.36 28.32
C ASN A 475 -12.38 -11.99 29.67
N GLY A 476 -11.97 -10.85 30.25
CA GLY A 476 -12.62 -10.25 31.41
C GLY A 476 -14.00 -9.71 31.08
N ASN A 477 -14.78 -9.39 32.12
CA ASN A 477 -16.16 -8.90 32.01
C ASN A 477 -16.28 -7.36 32.08
N THR A 478 -15.17 -6.66 31.88
CA THR A 478 -15.04 -5.21 31.98
C THR A 478 -13.88 -4.75 31.08
N PRO A 479 -13.88 -3.51 30.55
CA PRO A 479 -12.74 -3.00 29.80
C PRO A 479 -11.47 -3.01 30.65
N THR A 480 -10.31 -3.25 30.02
CA THR A 480 -9.03 -3.28 30.75
C THR A 480 -7.92 -2.63 29.95
N ARG A 481 -7.00 -1.98 30.68
CA ARG A 481 -5.71 -1.58 30.15
C ARG A 481 -4.73 -2.74 30.20
N MET A 482 -3.91 -2.88 29.16
CA MET A 482 -2.81 -3.83 29.10
C MET A 482 -1.47 -3.11 29.29
N ASP A 483 -0.54 -3.77 29.98
CA ASP A 483 0.87 -3.42 30.10
C ASP A 483 1.69 -4.54 29.46
N VAL A 484 2.59 -4.16 28.55
CA VAL A 484 3.40 -5.10 27.77
C VAL A 484 4.87 -4.74 27.94
N LYS A 485 5.67 -5.75 28.28
CA LYS A 485 7.13 -5.63 28.45
C LYS A 485 7.85 -6.78 27.77
N VAL A 486 9.01 -6.49 27.22
CA VAL A 486 9.96 -7.50 26.72
C VAL A 486 11.03 -7.76 27.78
N GLN A 487 11.57 -8.98 27.81
CA GLN A 487 12.82 -9.32 28.50
C GLN A 487 13.64 -10.31 27.66
N ILE A 488 14.97 -10.20 27.71
CA ILE A 488 15.85 -11.09 26.95
C ILE A 488 15.89 -12.48 27.57
N VAL A 489 15.81 -13.51 26.73
CA VAL A 489 16.03 -14.92 27.08
C VAL A 489 17.39 -15.36 26.57
N LYS A 490 18.03 -16.24 27.33
CA LYS A 490 19.35 -16.80 27.04
C LYS A 490 19.47 -18.18 27.67
N ASP A 491 19.94 -19.16 26.90
CA ASP A 491 20.03 -20.56 27.33
C ASP A 491 18.68 -21.11 27.91
N GLY A 492 17.55 -20.60 27.39
CA GLY A 492 16.20 -20.92 27.86
C GLY A 492 15.82 -20.32 29.22
N GLN A 493 16.54 -19.32 29.72
CA GLN A 493 16.28 -18.61 30.99
C GLN A 493 16.27 -17.08 30.78
N LEU A 494 15.59 -16.33 31.65
CA LEU A 494 15.58 -14.86 31.59
C LEU A 494 16.96 -14.30 31.96
N ASP A 495 17.53 -13.42 31.13
CA ASP A 495 18.82 -12.78 31.43
C ASP A 495 18.63 -11.67 32.48
N PRO A 496 19.20 -11.80 33.70
CA PRO A 496 19.05 -10.79 34.75
C PRO A 496 19.86 -9.51 34.47
N SER A 497 20.75 -9.52 33.47
CA SER A 497 21.52 -8.35 33.03
C SER A 497 20.63 -7.34 32.29
N TYR A 498 19.52 -7.80 31.73
CA TYR A 498 18.58 -7.04 30.91
C TYR A 498 17.15 -7.21 31.48
N PRO A 499 16.79 -6.47 32.54
CA PRO A 499 15.48 -6.57 33.19
C PRO A 499 14.34 -6.12 32.27
N SER A 500 13.10 -6.53 32.58
CA SER A 500 11.95 -6.30 31.72
C SER A 500 11.61 -4.82 31.52
N SER A 501 11.33 -4.44 30.28
CA SER A 501 11.15 -3.04 29.86
C SER A 501 10.31 -2.97 28.57
N ASN A 502 9.79 -1.79 28.24
CA ASN A 502 9.10 -1.52 26.97
C ASN A 502 10.10 -1.34 25.80
N ARG A 503 11.39 -1.12 26.11
CA ARG A 503 12.51 -1.14 25.16
C ARG A 503 13.80 -1.63 25.83
N ILE A 504 14.53 -2.52 25.18
CA ILE A 504 15.81 -3.09 25.62
C ILE A 504 16.83 -3.04 24.48
N GLU A 505 18.09 -2.74 24.81
CA GLU A 505 19.25 -2.95 23.94
C GLU A 505 20.12 -4.05 24.54
N ALA A 506 20.36 -5.13 23.81
CA ALA A 506 21.09 -6.31 24.30
C ALA A 506 21.84 -7.02 23.17
N TYR A 507 23.08 -7.44 23.43
CA TYR A 507 23.94 -8.17 22.47
C TYR A 507 24.19 -7.49 21.10
N GLY A 508 23.75 -6.23 20.95
CA GLY A 508 23.78 -5.44 19.71
C GLY A 508 22.40 -5.23 19.06
N TRP A 509 21.38 -5.97 19.49
CA TRP A 509 20.00 -5.82 19.05
C TRP A 509 19.27 -4.72 19.83
N THR A 510 18.21 -4.16 19.25
CA THR A 510 17.16 -3.46 19.99
C THR A 510 15.86 -4.27 19.90
N ALA A 511 15.19 -4.47 21.04
CA ALA A 511 13.81 -4.95 21.11
C ALA A 511 12.92 -3.85 21.72
N ALA A 512 11.76 -3.56 21.13
CA ALA A 512 10.83 -2.54 21.63
C ALA A 512 9.36 -2.90 21.33
N VAL A 513 8.45 -2.44 22.19
CA VAL A 513 7.00 -2.57 22.01
C VAL A 513 6.46 -1.37 21.21
N PHE A 514 5.68 -1.63 20.18
CA PHE A 514 5.02 -0.65 19.31
C PHE A 514 3.48 -0.78 19.41
N ASP A 515 2.77 0.18 18.81
CA ASP A 515 1.31 0.23 18.68
C ASP A 515 0.53 0.10 20.01
N VAL A 516 1.16 0.56 21.10
CA VAL A 516 0.64 0.54 22.47
C VAL A 516 -0.59 1.43 22.72
N PHE A 517 -1.17 2.05 21.69
CA PHE A 517 -2.37 2.88 21.81
C PHE A 517 -3.61 2.02 22.07
N ASP A 518 -3.82 0.97 21.30
CA ASP A 518 -4.96 0.05 21.44
C ASP A 518 -4.84 -0.82 22.71
N LEU A 519 -3.65 -0.86 23.33
CA LEU A 519 -3.43 -1.45 24.65
C LEU A 519 -3.90 -0.57 25.81
N THR A 520 -4.22 0.72 25.57
CA THR A 520 -4.65 1.64 26.65
C THR A 520 -6.04 1.31 27.18
N TRP A 521 -6.95 0.87 26.31
CA TRP A 521 -8.30 0.41 26.63
C TRP A 521 -8.70 -0.71 25.67
N VAL A 522 -8.73 -1.94 26.17
CA VAL A 522 -9.24 -3.12 25.47
C VAL A 522 -10.64 -3.41 25.99
N ASP A 523 -11.64 -3.24 25.13
CA ASP A 523 -13.05 -3.44 25.45
C ASP A 523 -13.40 -4.90 25.73
N ILE A 524 -14.61 -5.11 26.25
CA ILE A 524 -15.13 -6.42 26.67
C ILE A 524 -15.18 -7.39 25.48
N GLY A 525 -14.45 -8.50 25.56
CA GLY A 525 -14.41 -9.50 24.49
C GLY A 525 -13.62 -9.09 23.24
N GLN A 526 -13.02 -7.89 23.21
CA GLN A 526 -12.26 -7.36 22.08
C GLN A 526 -10.91 -8.11 21.91
N GLU A 527 -10.52 -8.34 20.66
CA GLU A 527 -9.15 -8.71 20.28
C GLU A 527 -8.41 -7.45 19.80
N VAL A 528 -7.18 -7.25 20.28
CA VAL A 528 -6.27 -6.21 19.82
C VAL A 528 -4.93 -6.81 19.38
N GLU A 529 -4.29 -6.17 18.42
CA GLU A 529 -2.96 -6.51 17.92
C GLU A 529 -1.95 -5.47 18.40
N PHE A 530 -0.73 -5.89 18.71
CA PHE A 530 0.40 -5.01 18.95
C PHE A 530 1.67 -5.62 18.35
N GLU A 531 2.71 -4.81 18.16
CA GLU A 531 3.95 -5.26 17.52
C GLU A 531 5.14 -5.22 18.46
N ILE A 532 5.98 -6.25 18.41
CA ILE A 532 7.36 -6.19 18.92
C ILE A 532 8.30 -5.92 17.76
N GLY A 533 8.96 -4.77 17.78
CA GLY A 533 10.00 -4.42 16.82
C GLY A 533 11.36 -4.92 17.27
N LEU A 534 12.04 -5.65 16.39
CA LEU A 534 13.37 -6.21 16.61
C LEU A 534 14.31 -5.65 15.53
N LEU A 535 15.33 -4.90 15.93
CA LEU A 535 16.39 -4.38 15.06
C LEU A 535 17.64 -5.27 15.18
N ALA A 536 18.06 -5.86 14.07
CA ALA A 536 19.28 -6.65 13.99
C ALA A 536 20.54 -5.77 14.10
N PRO A 537 21.64 -6.27 14.70
CA PRO A 537 22.93 -5.59 14.67
C PRO A 537 23.59 -5.63 13.28
N ASP A 538 24.58 -4.75 13.09
CA ASP A 538 25.56 -4.75 12.00
C ASP A 538 26.53 -5.95 12.10
N LYS A 539 26.01 -7.17 11.89
CA LYS A 539 26.73 -8.46 11.99
C LYS A 539 26.17 -9.47 11.01
N THR A 540 27.01 -10.38 10.53
CA THR A 540 26.60 -11.48 9.63
C THR A 540 25.96 -12.68 10.34
N GLU A 541 26.11 -12.80 11.66
CA GLU A 541 25.61 -13.92 12.45
C GLU A 541 25.26 -13.42 13.86
N SER A 542 24.00 -13.59 14.25
CA SER A 542 23.49 -13.42 15.62
C SER A 542 22.07 -13.99 15.71
N GLU A 543 21.68 -14.40 16.90
CA GLU A 543 20.28 -14.61 17.28
C GLU A 543 19.94 -13.76 18.51
N LEU A 544 18.65 -13.49 18.73
CA LEU A 544 18.09 -12.93 19.95
C LEU A 544 16.78 -13.66 20.28
N GLU A 545 16.65 -14.13 21.52
CA GLU A 545 15.40 -14.69 22.07
C GLU A 545 14.82 -13.69 23.09
N VAL A 546 13.50 -13.47 23.05
CA VAL A 546 12.80 -12.46 23.84
C VAL A 546 11.50 -13.04 24.39
N ARG A 547 11.31 -12.95 25.71
CA ARG A 547 10.01 -13.20 26.34
C ARG A 547 9.20 -11.92 26.37
N VAL A 548 8.01 -11.97 25.81
CA VAL A 548 7.00 -10.91 25.91
C VAL A 548 6.09 -11.25 27.07
N PHE A 549 5.98 -10.33 28.04
CA PHE A 549 5.03 -10.39 29.14
C PHE A 549 3.86 -9.45 28.85
N ILE A 550 2.63 -9.94 29.00
CA ILE A 550 1.40 -9.16 28.90
C ILE A 550 0.64 -9.27 30.22
N LYS A 551 0.24 -8.13 30.79
CA LYS A 551 -0.51 -8.06 32.03
C LYS A 551 -1.69 -7.09 31.92
N SER A 552 -2.84 -7.43 32.49
CA SER A 552 -3.85 -6.41 32.81
C SER A 552 -3.36 -5.53 33.96
N VAL A 553 -3.43 -4.20 33.79
CA VAL A 553 -2.99 -3.23 34.82
C VAL A 553 -3.78 -3.37 36.12
N TRP A 554 -5.03 -3.86 36.05
CA TRP A 554 -5.93 -4.04 37.18
C TRP A 554 -6.17 -5.51 37.55
N GLY A 555 -5.57 -6.45 36.81
CA GLY A 555 -5.71 -7.88 37.05
C GLY A 555 -4.83 -8.41 38.19
N SER A 556 -5.44 -9.18 39.08
CA SER A 556 -4.76 -10.02 40.07
C SER A 556 -4.16 -11.30 39.48
N GLU A 557 -4.58 -11.67 38.27
CA GLU A 557 -4.12 -12.87 37.56
C GLU A 557 -2.62 -12.79 37.19
N PRO A 558 -1.94 -13.95 37.04
CA PRO A 558 -0.55 -14.00 36.64
C PRO A 558 -0.36 -13.49 35.20
N ASP A 559 0.75 -12.77 34.99
CA ASP A 559 1.19 -12.25 33.70
C ASP A 559 1.29 -13.40 32.67
N ILE A 560 0.61 -13.26 31.52
CA ILE A 560 0.75 -14.22 30.42
C ILE A 560 2.01 -13.90 29.63
N SER A 561 2.64 -14.91 29.02
CA SER A 561 3.86 -14.68 28.23
C SER A 561 3.95 -15.57 27.00
N THR A 562 4.67 -15.06 25.99
CA THR A 562 5.07 -15.78 24.78
C THR A 562 6.55 -15.53 24.51
N ASP A 563 7.24 -16.52 23.94
CA ASP A 563 8.63 -16.43 23.53
C ASP A 563 8.71 -16.25 22.01
N ILE A 564 9.53 -15.30 21.58
CA ILE A 564 9.76 -14.94 20.18
C ILE A 564 11.27 -14.85 19.94
N SER A 565 11.76 -15.24 18.77
CA SER A 565 13.16 -15.05 18.39
C SER A 565 13.34 -14.36 17.05
N ALA A 566 14.51 -13.75 16.87
CA ALA A 566 14.98 -13.25 15.58
C ALA A 566 16.41 -13.72 15.33
N SER A 567 16.67 -14.21 14.12
CA SER A 567 17.98 -14.67 13.67
C SER A 567 18.44 -13.89 12.43
N ILE A 568 19.74 -13.72 12.27
CA ILE A 568 20.32 -13.06 11.09
C ILE A 568 20.51 -14.08 9.96
N LEU A 569 19.94 -13.78 8.80
CA LEU A 569 20.17 -14.51 7.56
C LEU A 569 21.15 -13.73 6.67
N TRP A 570 22.40 -14.18 6.58
CA TRP A 570 23.38 -13.56 5.69
C TRP A 570 23.34 -14.19 4.29
N GLN A 571 22.84 -13.42 3.31
CA GLN A 571 22.80 -13.81 1.90
C GLN A 571 24.03 -13.26 1.17
N ARG A 572 24.81 -14.15 0.54
CA ARG A 572 26.10 -13.83 -0.07
C ARG A 572 26.08 -14.11 -1.57
N ASN A 573 26.27 -13.08 -2.39
CA ASN A 573 26.33 -13.20 -3.85
C ASN A 573 27.13 -12.03 -4.45
N ALA A 574 27.73 -12.21 -5.62
CA ALA A 574 28.40 -11.14 -6.37
C ALA A 574 28.60 -11.52 -7.85
N SER A 575 28.70 -10.51 -8.71
CA SER A 575 28.97 -10.66 -10.15
C SER A 575 30.27 -9.98 -10.57
N ILE A 576 30.93 -10.53 -11.59
CA ILE A 576 31.99 -9.84 -12.35
C ILE A 576 31.36 -9.15 -13.58
N SER A 577 31.71 -7.90 -13.82
CA SER A 577 31.62 -7.22 -15.12
C SER A 577 33.03 -6.91 -15.66
N THR A 578 33.17 -6.76 -16.98
CA THR A 578 34.48 -6.61 -17.65
C THR A 578 34.47 -5.50 -18.69
N THR A 579 35.52 -4.70 -18.71
CA THR A 579 35.75 -3.67 -19.74
C THR A 579 37.19 -3.72 -20.26
N GLY A 580 37.41 -3.34 -21.51
CA GLY A 580 38.75 -3.20 -22.11
C GLY A 580 39.45 -4.48 -22.58
N PHE A 581 38.90 -5.68 -22.33
CA PHE A 581 39.46 -6.99 -22.75
C PHE A 581 39.36 -7.25 -24.28
N ASN A 582 39.96 -6.37 -25.09
CA ASN A 582 40.09 -6.54 -26.54
C ASN A 582 41.41 -7.27 -26.86
N CYS A 583 41.54 -8.50 -26.37
CA CYS A 583 42.82 -9.23 -26.32
C CYS A 583 43.00 -10.28 -27.45
N ASP A 584 42.27 -10.12 -28.56
CA ASP A 584 42.16 -11.08 -29.67
C ASP A 584 43.52 -11.56 -30.21
N ARG A 585 44.48 -10.63 -30.35
CA ARG A 585 45.84 -10.88 -30.88
C ARG A 585 46.86 -9.97 -30.21
N ILE A 586 47.75 -10.53 -29.40
CA ILE A 586 48.82 -9.81 -28.68
C ILE A 586 50.19 -10.23 -29.24
N LEU A 587 51.08 -9.27 -29.51
CA LEU A 587 52.46 -9.57 -29.92
C LEU A 587 53.27 -10.16 -28.74
N PRO A 588 54.28 -11.01 -28.98
CA PRO A 588 55.20 -11.44 -27.94
C PRO A 588 55.87 -10.23 -27.25
N LEU A 589 56.01 -10.28 -25.93
CA LEU A 589 56.44 -9.19 -25.03
C LEU A 589 55.47 -8.01 -24.85
N ASP A 590 54.43 -7.84 -25.68
CA ASP A 590 53.39 -6.85 -25.45
C ASP A 590 52.36 -7.31 -24.40
N SER A 591 51.61 -6.34 -23.85
CA SER A 591 50.58 -6.54 -22.84
C SER A 591 49.19 -6.11 -23.31
N CYS A 592 48.19 -7.00 -23.25
CA CYS A 592 46.79 -6.57 -23.20
C CYS A 592 46.42 -6.19 -21.77
N ASN A 593 45.55 -5.18 -21.60
CA ASN A 593 45.07 -4.72 -20.29
C ASN A 593 43.54 -4.75 -20.26
N GLY A 594 42.96 -5.37 -19.25
CA GLY A 594 41.51 -5.41 -19.04
C GLY A 594 41.12 -5.08 -17.60
N ASN A 595 39.99 -4.41 -17.42
CA ASN A 595 39.47 -4.03 -16.11
C ASN A 595 38.31 -4.94 -15.71
N PHE A 596 38.44 -5.55 -14.52
CA PHE A 596 37.33 -6.14 -13.80
C PHE A 596 36.62 -5.08 -12.97
N GLU A 597 35.30 -5.12 -12.97
CA GLU A 597 34.46 -4.54 -11.95
C GLU A 597 33.75 -5.69 -11.23
N VAL A 598 33.61 -5.59 -9.92
CA VAL A 598 32.91 -6.58 -9.11
C VAL A 598 31.80 -5.88 -8.35
N THR A 599 30.58 -6.43 -8.40
CA THR A 599 29.39 -5.88 -7.74
C THR A 599 28.93 -6.82 -6.64
N ASN A 600 28.66 -6.29 -5.45
CA ASN A 600 28.07 -7.05 -4.36
C ASN A 600 26.56 -7.19 -4.56
N LEU A 601 26.07 -8.44 -4.61
CA LEU A 601 24.66 -8.81 -4.80
C LEU A 601 24.08 -9.54 -3.59
N GLY A 602 24.80 -9.55 -2.46
CA GLY A 602 24.32 -10.05 -1.17
C GLY A 602 23.49 -9.01 -0.40
N ASN A 603 23.07 -9.36 0.82
CA ASN A 603 22.35 -8.45 1.73
C ASN A 603 23.27 -7.76 2.76
N PHE A 604 24.60 -7.90 2.63
CA PHE A 604 25.56 -7.26 3.53
C PHE A 604 26.89 -6.97 2.84
N ALA A 605 27.72 -6.12 3.46
CA ALA A 605 29.10 -5.91 3.03
C ALA A 605 29.93 -7.20 3.17
N ASP A 606 30.70 -7.56 2.15
CA ASP A 606 31.41 -8.85 2.11
C ASP A 606 32.80 -8.71 1.45
N ASN A 607 33.60 -9.76 1.61
CA ASN A 607 34.89 -9.94 0.95
C ASN A 607 34.78 -11.09 -0.06
N PHE A 608 35.08 -10.79 -1.31
CA PHE A 608 35.15 -11.76 -2.39
C PHE A 608 36.60 -12.05 -2.74
N VAL A 609 36.86 -13.23 -3.31
CA VAL A 609 38.17 -13.61 -3.85
C VAL A 609 38.04 -13.78 -5.35
N LEU A 610 38.76 -12.96 -6.11
CA LEU A 610 38.94 -13.14 -7.55
C LEU A 610 40.26 -13.87 -7.77
N GLU A 611 40.24 -15.02 -8.45
CA GLU A 611 41.44 -15.83 -8.68
C GLU A 611 41.47 -16.46 -10.08
N VAL A 612 42.68 -16.73 -10.58
CA VAL A 612 42.87 -17.36 -11.90
C VAL A 612 42.68 -18.87 -11.75
N ASN A 613 41.65 -19.39 -12.41
CA ASN A 613 41.28 -20.80 -12.43
C ASN A 613 42.11 -21.58 -13.47
N ASN A 614 42.30 -21.01 -14.67
CA ASN A 614 43.14 -21.56 -15.72
C ASN A 614 43.85 -20.44 -16.51
N SER A 615 45.10 -20.67 -16.90
CA SER A 615 45.84 -19.83 -17.86
C SER A 615 46.83 -20.67 -18.69
N PRO A 616 47.06 -20.35 -19.98
CA PRO A 616 48.08 -21.02 -20.78
C PRO A 616 49.50 -20.73 -20.26
N SER A 617 50.40 -21.72 -20.37
CA SER A 617 51.79 -21.62 -19.86
C SER A 617 52.69 -20.61 -20.60
N TRP A 618 52.22 -20.09 -21.73
CA TRP A 618 52.87 -19.03 -22.51
C TRP A 618 52.38 -17.61 -22.14
N VAL A 619 51.52 -17.48 -21.12
CA VAL A 619 51.07 -16.20 -20.55
C VAL A 619 51.87 -15.87 -19.28
N SER A 620 52.09 -14.58 -19.04
CA SER A 620 52.53 -14.05 -17.75
C SER A 620 51.82 -12.71 -17.42
N GLY A 621 52.16 -12.09 -16.28
CA GLY A 621 51.55 -10.83 -15.81
C GLY A 621 50.31 -10.99 -14.90
N LEU A 622 49.66 -12.15 -14.93
CA LEU A 622 48.44 -12.42 -14.15
C LEU A 622 48.67 -12.43 -12.63
N VAL A 623 47.79 -11.74 -11.89
CA VAL A 623 47.66 -11.86 -10.43
C VAL A 623 46.90 -13.14 -10.11
N SER A 624 47.47 -14.03 -9.29
CA SER A 624 46.90 -15.36 -9.03
C SER A 624 45.62 -15.33 -8.20
N SER A 625 45.56 -14.44 -7.19
CA SER A 625 44.40 -14.27 -6.30
C SER A 625 44.40 -12.88 -5.66
N GLN A 626 43.23 -12.25 -5.57
CA GLN A 626 43.02 -10.96 -4.92
C GLN A 626 41.76 -10.98 -4.04
N VAL A 627 41.87 -10.49 -2.81
CA VAL A 627 40.73 -10.27 -1.90
C VAL A 627 40.15 -8.87 -2.14
N ILE A 628 38.83 -8.78 -2.22
CA ILE A 628 38.09 -7.59 -2.61
C ILE A 628 36.96 -7.34 -1.60
N TYR A 629 37.15 -6.39 -0.69
CA TYR A 629 36.07 -5.85 0.14
C TYR A 629 35.17 -4.93 -0.69
N ILE A 630 33.85 -5.12 -0.57
CA ILE A 630 32.80 -4.34 -1.24
C ILE A 630 31.62 -4.14 -0.26
N PRO A 631 31.13 -2.90 -0.04
CA PRO A 631 29.91 -2.65 0.74
C PRO A 631 28.64 -3.26 0.11
N LEU A 632 27.52 -3.18 0.82
CA LEU A 632 26.21 -3.61 0.31
C LEU A 632 25.79 -2.75 -0.89
N GLY A 633 25.44 -3.40 -2.02
CA GLY A 633 24.94 -2.74 -3.23
C GLY A 633 25.98 -1.98 -4.07
N ASP A 634 27.22 -1.88 -3.60
CA ASP A 634 28.31 -1.19 -4.30
C ASP A 634 28.96 -2.04 -5.41
N SER A 635 29.54 -1.34 -6.38
CA SER A 635 30.50 -1.87 -7.36
C SER A 635 31.91 -1.39 -7.06
N LYS A 636 32.92 -2.21 -7.41
CA LYS A 636 34.33 -1.87 -7.28
C LYS A 636 35.12 -2.25 -8.53
N ILE A 637 35.56 -1.23 -9.25
CA ILE A 637 36.51 -1.36 -10.36
C ILE A 637 37.90 -1.70 -9.78
N LEU A 638 38.53 -2.75 -10.29
CA LEU A 638 39.87 -3.18 -9.92
C LEU A 638 40.94 -2.50 -10.79
N ALA A 639 42.19 -2.56 -10.35
CA ALA A 639 43.32 -2.19 -11.18
C ALA A 639 43.36 -3.02 -12.48
N PRO A 640 43.83 -2.47 -13.61
CA PRO A 640 43.91 -3.22 -14.87
C PRO A 640 44.72 -4.51 -14.71
N THR A 641 44.13 -5.64 -15.07
CA THR A 641 44.80 -6.93 -15.16
C THR A 641 45.62 -6.97 -16.44
N GLN A 642 46.92 -7.23 -16.32
CA GLN A 642 47.83 -7.32 -17.45
C GLN A 642 47.97 -8.77 -17.94
N ILE A 643 47.82 -8.98 -19.23
CA ILE A 643 48.02 -10.26 -19.92
C ILE A 643 49.22 -10.08 -20.86
N ILE A 644 50.35 -10.72 -20.54
CA ILE A 644 51.60 -10.60 -21.30
C ILE A 644 51.87 -11.91 -22.03
N VAL A 645 52.17 -11.86 -23.33
CA VAL A 645 52.60 -13.04 -24.09
C VAL A 645 54.11 -13.23 -23.93
N ASN A 646 54.53 -14.42 -23.50
CA ASN A 646 55.94 -14.73 -23.28
C ASN A 646 56.74 -14.68 -24.60
N ASN A 647 58.00 -14.24 -24.53
CA ASN A 647 58.87 -14.14 -25.71
C ASN A 647 59.07 -15.52 -26.37
N GLY A 648 59.12 -15.54 -27.71
CA GLY A 648 59.25 -16.76 -28.50
C GLY A 648 57.99 -17.62 -28.60
N THR A 649 56.84 -17.16 -28.10
CA THR A 649 55.57 -17.89 -28.27
C THR A 649 55.11 -17.84 -29.74
N THR A 650 54.80 -19.01 -30.30
CA THR A 650 54.45 -19.17 -31.71
C THR A 650 53.21 -18.38 -32.11
N ALA A 651 53.29 -17.69 -33.25
CA ALA A 651 52.18 -16.98 -33.88
C ALA A 651 50.94 -17.87 -34.06
N PHE A 652 49.75 -17.28 -34.03
CA PHE A 652 48.45 -17.94 -34.20
C PHE A 652 48.10 -19.00 -33.12
N THR A 653 48.94 -19.20 -32.11
CA THR A 653 48.56 -19.94 -30.89
C THR A 653 47.39 -19.22 -30.22
N SER A 654 46.33 -19.93 -29.85
CA SER A 654 45.27 -19.40 -28.98
C SER A 654 45.11 -20.23 -27.70
N GLY A 655 44.41 -19.68 -26.71
CA GLY A 655 44.11 -20.35 -25.46
C GLY A 655 43.27 -19.48 -24.53
N ASN A 656 42.59 -20.13 -23.59
CA ASN A 656 41.61 -19.47 -22.72
C ASN A 656 42.18 -19.20 -21.33
N ILE A 657 41.99 -17.97 -20.84
CA ILE A 657 42.19 -17.64 -19.43
C ILE A 657 40.82 -17.58 -18.77
N SER A 658 40.68 -18.19 -17.60
CA SER A 658 39.48 -18.10 -16.77
C SER A 658 39.78 -17.58 -15.37
N TRP A 659 38.89 -16.69 -14.90
CA TRP A 659 38.90 -16.14 -13.54
C TRP A 659 37.59 -16.50 -12.85
N THR A 660 37.67 -16.93 -11.60
CA THR A 660 36.51 -17.22 -10.75
C THR A 660 36.43 -16.20 -9.63
N LEU A 661 35.22 -15.72 -9.37
CA LEU A 661 34.87 -14.97 -8.17
C LEU A 661 34.23 -15.95 -7.18
N ARG A 662 34.80 -16.10 -6.00
CA ARG A 662 34.26 -16.94 -4.93
C ARG A 662 34.14 -16.18 -3.61
N LEU A 663 33.28 -16.70 -2.73
CA LEU A 663 33.10 -16.17 -1.39
C LEU A 663 34.36 -16.40 -0.53
N ILE A 664 34.79 -15.41 0.28
CA ILE A 664 35.94 -15.62 1.17
C ILE A 664 35.68 -16.78 2.15
N ASN A 665 36.75 -17.52 2.45
CA ASN A 665 36.76 -18.73 3.28
C ASN A 665 35.86 -19.88 2.78
N SER A 666 35.44 -19.85 1.52
CA SER A 666 34.60 -20.86 0.89
C SER A 666 35.13 -21.27 -0.49
N THR A 667 34.65 -22.42 -0.98
CA THR A 667 34.83 -22.91 -2.35
C THR A 667 33.64 -22.58 -3.26
N VAL A 668 32.62 -21.86 -2.77
CA VAL A 668 31.45 -21.44 -3.55
C VAL A 668 31.83 -20.31 -4.50
N ILE A 669 31.92 -20.65 -5.79
CA ILE A 669 32.03 -19.72 -6.91
C ILE A 669 30.66 -19.07 -7.12
N VAL A 670 30.64 -17.74 -7.24
CA VAL A 670 29.43 -16.91 -7.50
C VAL A 670 29.42 -16.33 -8.92
N SER A 671 30.59 -16.20 -9.55
CA SER A 671 30.72 -15.71 -10.93
C SER A 671 32.00 -16.26 -11.58
N GLU A 672 32.00 -16.45 -12.90
CA GLU A 672 33.18 -16.84 -13.68
C GLU A 672 33.25 -15.97 -14.96
N PHE A 673 34.46 -15.57 -15.34
CA PHE A 673 34.74 -14.90 -16.60
C PHE A 673 35.80 -15.70 -17.37
N ILE A 674 35.60 -15.88 -18.67
CA ILE A 674 36.50 -16.60 -19.56
C ILE A 674 36.74 -15.75 -20.80
N THR A 675 38.00 -15.62 -21.22
CA THR A 675 38.38 -14.95 -22.48
C THR A 675 39.35 -15.83 -23.27
N GLU A 676 39.19 -15.88 -24.59
CA GLU A 676 40.18 -16.46 -25.49
C GLU A 676 41.16 -15.37 -25.91
N ILE A 677 42.45 -15.70 -25.88
CA ILE A 677 43.53 -14.82 -26.35
C ILE A 677 44.32 -15.50 -27.46
N GLY A 678 44.75 -14.71 -28.44
CA GLY A 678 45.59 -15.16 -29.55
C GLY A 678 46.97 -14.50 -29.53
N VAL A 679 47.96 -15.19 -30.08
CA VAL A 679 49.30 -14.65 -30.33
C VAL A 679 49.37 -14.05 -31.73
N ALA A 680 49.68 -12.76 -31.83
CA ALA A 680 49.87 -12.08 -33.09
C ALA A 680 51.13 -12.59 -33.82
N PRO A 681 51.11 -12.64 -35.17
CA PRO A 681 52.34 -12.80 -35.94
C PRO A 681 53.21 -11.55 -35.80
N SER A 682 54.51 -11.78 -35.63
CA SER A 682 55.58 -10.79 -35.70
C SER A 682 56.58 -11.30 -36.73
N ALA A 683 56.55 -10.71 -37.92
CA ALA A 683 57.49 -11.02 -38.99
C ALA A 683 58.84 -10.38 -38.68
N ASN A 684 59.93 -11.13 -38.83
CA ASN A 684 61.28 -10.60 -38.71
C ASN A 684 62.24 -11.51 -39.48
N TRP A 685 63.22 -10.90 -40.15
CA TRP A 685 64.22 -11.63 -40.93
C TRP A 685 65.58 -10.97 -40.78
N ILE A 686 66.63 -11.79 -40.81
CA ILE A 686 68.01 -11.32 -40.80
C ILE A 686 68.73 -11.88 -42.02
N ILE A 687 69.41 -11.00 -42.76
CA ILE A 687 70.35 -11.40 -43.81
C ILE A 687 71.67 -11.78 -43.11
N GLU A 688 72.00 -13.06 -43.05
CA GLU A 688 73.22 -13.57 -42.40
C GLU A 688 74.47 -13.31 -43.25
N GLU A 689 74.36 -13.55 -44.56
CA GLU A 689 75.50 -13.47 -45.48
C GLU A 689 75.04 -13.00 -46.87
N THR A 690 75.82 -12.09 -47.46
CA THR A 690 75.74 -11.74 -48.88
C THR A 690 77.13 -11.81 -49.49
N SER A 691 77.33 -12.69 -50.47
CA SER A 691 78.59 -12.79 -51.23
C SER A 691 78.37 -12.36 -52.67
N ALA A 692 79.16 -11.38 -53.12
CA ALA A 692 79.17 -10.88 -54.49
C ALA A 692 80.42 -11.39 -55.22
N GLU A 693 80.22 -12.18 -56.26
CA GLU A 693 81.26 -12.83 -57.06
C GLU A 693 81.21 -12.29 -58.50
N ILE A 694 82.38 -12.15 -59.13
CA ILE A 694 82.52 -11.77 -60.54
C ILE A 694 83.15 -12.95 -61.27
N ASN A 695 82.45 -13.52 -62.25
CA ASN A 695 82.95 -14.67 -63.00
C ASN A 695 82.48 -14.61 -64.47
N ASN A 696 83.39 -14.83 -65.43
CA ASN A 696 83.11 -14.83 -66.87
C ASN A 696 82.28 -13.62 -67.40
N GLY A 697 82.48 -12.42 -66.83
CA GLY A 697 81.73 -11.22 -67.24
C GLY A 697 80.36 -11.05 -66.58
N ARG A 698 80.01 -11.93 -65.64
CA ARG A 698 78.75 -11.91 -64.88
C ARG A 698 78.99 -11.46 -63.44
N LEU A 699 78.19 -10.52 -62.95
CA LEU A 699 78.05 -10.24 -61.52
C LEU A 699 77.03 -11.24 -60.96
N SER A 700 77.38 -11.95 -59.88
CA SER A 700 76.46 -12.85 -59.17
C SER A 700 76.48 -12.57 -57.68
N VAL A 701 75.30 -12.51 -57.06
CA VAL A 701 75.14 -12.27 -55.62
C VAL A 701 74.37 -13.44 -55.02
N ALA A 702 74.95 -14.10 -54.02
CA ALA A 702 74.24 -15.09 -53.21
C ALA A 702 73.73 -14.45 -51.92
N TYR A 703 72.51 -14.81 -51.52
CA TYR A 703 71.83 -14.31 -50.31
C TYR A 703 71.54 -15.48 -49.36
N SER A 704 71.78 -15.27 -48.07
CA SER A 704 71.39 -16.17 -46.97
C SER A 704 70.57 -15.37 -45.96
N LEU A 705 69.29 -15.72 -45.80
CA LEU A 705 68.35 -15.08 -44.87
C LEU A 705 67.83 -16.10 -43.86
N VAL A 706 67.49 -15.66 -42.65
CA VAL A 706 66.85 -16.49 -41.62
C VAL A 706 65.57 -15.82 -41.13
N ASN A 707 64.48 -16.57 -41.07
CA ASN A 707 63.25 -16.14 -40.40
C ASN A 707 63.50 -16.13 -38.88
N THR A 708 63.44 -14.94 -38.28
CA THR A 708 63.62 -14.70 -36.84
C THR A 708 62.35 -14.16 -36.18
N GLY A 709 61.22 -14.20 -36.89
CA GLY A 709 59.90 -13.91 -36.36
C GLY A 709 59.37 -15.02 -35.45
N ASN A 710 58.14 -14.88 -34.97
CA ASN A 710 57.51 -15.90 -34.11
C ASN A 710 56.62 -16.90 -34.87
N GLY A 711 56.58 -16.87 -36.20
CA GLY A 711 55.76 -17.76 -37.03
C GLY A 711 56.43 -18.10 -38.36
N ALA A 712 55.95 -19.16 -39.02
CA ALA A 712 56.36 -19.43 -40.39
C ALA A 712 55.87 -18.30 -41.31
N ASP A 713 56.76 -17.77 -42.15
CA ASP A 713 56.53 -16.59 -42.97
C ASP A 713 56.97 -16.85 -44.42
N GLY A 714 56.38 -16.12 -45.37
CA GLY A 714 56.81 -16.13 -46.76
C GLY A 714 57.70 -14.94 -47.08
N LEU A 715 58.37 -14.99 -48.24
CA LEU A 715 59.05 -13.84 -48.83
C LEU A 715 58.61 -13.64 -50.28
N SER A 716 58.34 -12.40 -50.66
CA SER A 716 58.29 -11.98 -52.07
C SER A 716 59.57 -11.22 -52.41
N VAL A 717 60.29 -11.69 -53.42
CA VAL A 717 61.63 -11.22 -53.79
C VAL A 717 61.59 -10.66 -55.19
N THR A 718 62.04 -9.41 -55.39
CA THR A 718 62.06 -8.72 -56.69
C THR A 718 63.43 -8.10 -56.97
N MET A 719 63.93 -8.32 -58.18
CA MET A 719 65.23 -7.83 -58.66
C MET A 719 65.08 -6.76 -59.75
N ASN A 720 65.89 -5.71 -59.64
CA ASN A 720 65.94 -4.61 -60.61
C ASN A 720 67.40 -4.26 -60.95
N VAL A 721 67.72 -4.20 -62.24
CA VAL A 721 69.05 -3.84 -62.76
C VAL A 721 68.93 -2.62 -63.67
N ASN A 722 69.79 -1.63 -63.47
CA ASN A 722 69.75 -0.35 -64.20
C ASN A 722 70.28 -0.41 -65.64
N PHE A 723 70.61 -1.59 -66.18
CA PHE A 723 71.03 -1.82 -67.56
C PHE A 723 70.25 -2.97 -68.22
N GLY A 724 70.15 -2.92 -69.55
CA GLY A 724 69.39 -3.88 -70.36
C GLY A 724 70.11 -5.19 -70.67
N THR A 725 70.97 -5.68 -69.77
CA THR A 725 71.72 -6.94 -69.95
C THR A 725 70.91 -8.17 -69.55
N GLU A 726 71.39 -9.35 -69.97
CA GLU A 726 70.86 -10.62 -69.46
C GLU A 726 71.00 -10.67 -67.93
N GLN A 727 69.92 -11.05 -67.26
CA GLN A 727 69.78 -11.00 -65.81
C GLN A 727 68.72 -12.01 -65.38
N ALA A 728 68.95 -12.70 -64.26
CA ALA A 728 67.92 -13.52 -63.62
C ALA A 728 68.18 -13.72 -62.13
N ILE A 729 67.10 -13.96 -61.40
CA ILE A 729 67.15 -14.66 -60.11
C ILE A 729 67.13 -16.17 -60.40
N VAL A 730 67.91 -16.93 -59.63
CA VAL A 730 67.77 -18.38 -59.49
C VAL A 730 66.88 -18.63 -58.27
N PRO A 731 65.58 -18.95 -58.45
CA PRO A 731 64.69 -19.28 -57.35
C PRO A 731 65.12 -20.60 -56.68
N PRO A 732 64.92 -20.75 -55.37
CA PRO A 732 65.14 -22.02 -54.67
C PRO A 732 63.97 -23.00 -54.85
N ASP A 733 64.17 -24.24 -54.41
CA ASP A 733 63.13 -25.26 -54.39
C ASP A 733 61.88 -24.77 -53.63
N ASN A 734 60.69 -25.12 -54.13
CA ASN A 734 59.36 -24.71 -53.63
C ASN A 734 59.00 -23.22 -53.75
N ALA A 735 59.82 -22.37 -54.37
CA ALA A 735 59.40 -21.03 -54.77
C ALA A 735 58.50 -21.06 -56.03
N THR A 736 57.71 -20.00 -56.23
CA THR A 736 56.83 -19.80 -57.40
C THR A 736 57.15 -18.47 -58.09
N TRP A 737 57.21 -18.43 -59.42
CA TRP A 737 57.51 -17.24 -60.21
C TRP A 737 56.51 -17.05 -61.36
N GLU A 738 56.43 -15.83 -61.90
CA GLU A 738 55.65 -15.50 -63.10
C GLU A 738 56.55 -15.35 -64.33
N GLY A 739 56.19 -16.01 -65.43
CA GLY A 739 56.89 -15.93 -66.72
C GLY A 739 57.46 -17.26 -67.21
N ASP A 740 58.23 -17.21 -68.30
CA ASP A 740 59.04 -18.34 -68.78
C ASP A 740 60.28 -18.53 -67.89
N ASP A 741 60.88 -19.72 -67.88
CA ASP A 741 62.07 -20.07 -67.07
C ASP A 741 63.38 -19.37 -67.52
N ILE A 742 63.29 -18.28 -68.29
CA ILE A 742 64.39 -17.52 -68.87
C ILE A 742 64.26 -16.05 -68.42
N GLY A 743 65.18 -15.60 -67.56
CA GLY A 743 65.24 -14.20 -67.14
C GLY A 743 64.29 -13.82 -66.00
N ILE A 744 63.99 -14.78 -65.10
CA ILE A 744 63.13 -14.60 -63.91
C ILE A 744 63.55 -13.35 -63.11
N ARG A 745 62.61 -12.45 -62.83
CA ARG A 745 62.86 -11.17 -62.13
C ARG A 745 62.28 -11.06 -60.72
N SER A 746 61.37 -11.97 -60.38
CA SER A 746 60.80 -12.09 -59.04
C SER A 746 60.40 -13.53 -58.75
N PHE A 747 60.31 -13.86 -57.46
CA PHE A 747 59.67 -15.09 -56.99
C PHE A 747 58.99 -14.86 -55.63
N ASP A 748 57.98 -15.67 -55.34
CA ASP A 748 57.36 -15.81 -54.02
C ASP A 748 57.75 -17.15 -53.40
N ILE A 749 57.95 -17.18 -52.08
CA ILE A 749 57.85 -18.39 -51.26
C ILE A 749 56.84 -18.14 -50.13
N ARG A 750 56.01 -19.13 -49.80
CA ARG A 750 54.80 -18.92 -48.96
C ARG A 750 54.96 -19.29 -47.49
N GLU A 751 55.77 -20.31 -47.18
CA GLU A 751 55.99 -20.79 -45.81
C GLU A 751 57.46 -21.18 -45.62
N VAL A 752 58.17 -20.44 -44.78
CA VAL A 752 59.53 -20.74 -44.30
C VAL A 752 59.51 -20.77 -42.77
N PRO A 753 59.84 -21.91 -42.13
CA PRO A 753 59.87 -22.05 -40.68
C PRO A 753 60.83 -21.08 -39.97
N VAL A 754 60.51 -20.75 -38.73
CA VAL A 754 61.38 -19.95 -37.84
C VAL A 754 62.71 -20.67 -37.62
N GLY A 755 63.82 -19.95 -37.80
CA GLY A 755 65.18 -20.46 -37.68
C GLY A 755 65.70 -21.22 -38.91
N GLU A 756 64.91 -21.35 -39.98
CA GLU A 756 65.38 -21.97 -41.22
C GLU A 756 66.17 -20.96 -42.09
N VAL A 757 67.26 -21.44 -42.70
CA VAL A 757 68.18 -20.61 -43.51
C VAL A 757 67.78 -20.65 -44.98
N PHE A 758 66.99 -19.67 -45.39
CA PHE A 758 66.56 -19.45 -46.76
C PHE A 758 67.70 -18.91 -47.65
N ARG A 759 67.89 -19.47 -48.85
CA ARG A 759 69.00 -19.12 -49.75
C ARG A 759 68.59 -19.03 -51.20
N PHE A 760 69.06 -18.00 -51.89
CA PHE A 760 68.90 -17.85 -53.34
C PHE A 760 70.10 -17.11 -53.96
N ARG A 761 70.19 -17.08 -55.29
CA ARG A 761 71.28 -16.40 -56.02
C ARG A 761 70.72 -15.54 -57.15
N ALA A 762 71.16 -14.29 -57.25
CA ALA A 762 70.88 -13.39 -58.35
C ALA A 762 72.11 -13.27 -59.28
N TRP A 763 71.89 -12.92 -60.55
CA TRP A 763 72.98 -12.56 -61.45
C TRP A 763 72.56 -11.60 -62.56
N ALA A 764 73.50 -10.78 -63.02
CA ALA A 764 73.38 -9.92 -64.19
C ALA A 764 74.71 -9.87 -64.95
N ASP A 765 74.66 -9.92 -66.28
CA ASP A 765 75.84 -9.75 -67.11
C ASP A 765 76.28 -8.28 -67.16
N ILE A 766 77.59 -8.08 -67.14
CA ILE A 766 78.22 -6.75 -67.14
C ILE A 766 78.18 -6.20 -68.57
N PRO A 767 77.68 -4.97 -68.81
CA PRO A 767 77.64 -4.40 -70.15
C PRO A 767 79.03 -4.26 -70.78
N ASP A 768 79.19 -4.78 -72.00
CA ASP A 768 80.46 -4.81 -72.76
C ASP A 768 80.46 -3.90 -74.01
N ALA A 769 79.28 -3.49 -74.48
CA ALA A 769 79.07 -2.72 -75.71
C ALA A 769 78.59 -1.26 -75.49
N GLU A 770 78.60 -0.76 -74.27
CA GLU A 770 78.12 0.59 -73.92
C GLU A 770 79.06 1.71 -74.41
N PRO A 771 78.55 2.87 -74.88
CA PRO A 771 79.36 3.96 -75.43
C PRO A 771 80.03 4.85 -74.36
N TYR A 772 79.75 4.64 -73.07
CA TYR A 772 80.29 5.40 -71.95
C TYR A 772 80.61 4.48 -70.76
N ASN A 773 81.58 4.87 -69.93
CA ASN A 773 81.84 4.19 -68.66
C ASN A 773 80.63 4.33 -67.73
N GLY A 774 80.20 3.24 -67.10
CA GLY A 774 79.05 3.21 -66.21
C GLY A 774 79.28 2.39 -64.96
N THR A 775 78.28 2.38 -64.08
CA THR A 775 78.22 1.50 -62.91
C THR A 775 76.86 0.81 -62.91
N MET A 776 76.88 -0.50 -63.11
CA MET A 776 75.72 -1.36 -62.97
C MET A 776 75.39 -1.53 -61.50
N TRP A 777 74.11 -1.43 -61.17
CA TRP A 777 73.53 -1.66 -59.86
C TRP A 777 72.50 -2.79 -59.98
N LEU A 778 72.69 -3.83 -59.19
CA LEU A 778 71.72 -4.90 -58.95
C LEU A 778 71.06 -4.60 -57.61
N ASN A 779 69.83 -4.09 -57.67
CA ASN A 779 69.00 -3.83 -56.52
C ASN A 779 68.06 -5.02 -56.29
N MET A 780 67.99 -5.47 -55.06
CA MET A 780 67.07 -6.50 -54.58
C MET A 780 66.14 -5.86 -53.55
N THR A 781 64.84 -6.09 -53.70
CA THR A 781 63.79 -5.73 -52.74
C THR A 781 63.10 -7.01 -52.28
N ILE A 782 62.92 -7.17 -50.97
CA ILE A 782 62.38 -8.37 -50.34
C ILE A 782 61.31 -7.93 -49.33
N HIS A 783 60.08 -8.43 -49.46
CA HIS A 783 59.00 -8.20 -48.48
C HIS A 783 58.61 -9.52 -47.80
N SER A 784 58.22 -9.44 -46.53
CA SER A 784 57.51 -10.52 -45.83
C SER A 784 56.08 -10.71 -46.37
N PHE A 785 55.53 -11.92 -46.25
CA PHE A 785 54.11 -12.20 -46.55
C PHE A 785 53.19 -12.04 -45.33
N LEU A 786 53.71 -12.16 -44.10
CA LEU A 786 52.99 -11.85 -42.87
C LEU A 786 52.86 -10.34 -42.61
N ASP A 787 53.87 -9.55 -43.00
CA ASP A 787 53.90 -8.10 -42.82
C ASP A 787 54.59 -7.38 -43.99
N ASN A 788 53.81 -6.70 -44.84
CA ASN A 788 54.33 -5.99 -46.01
C ASN A 788 55.26 -4.81 -45.66
N ASP A 789 55.15 -4.24 -44.45
CA ASP A 789 55.99 -3.12 -44.01
C ASP A 789 57.42 -3.58 -43.66
N VAL A 790 57.63 -4.89 -43.51
CA VAL A 790 58.95 -5.52 -43.33
C VAL A 790 59.62 -5.69 -44.71
N GLU A 791 60.14 -4.58 -45.24
CA GLU A 791 60.95 -4.51 -46.46
C GLU A 791 62.47 -4.56 -46.17
N PHE A 792 63.20 -5.40 -46.90
CA PHE A 792 64.67 -5.38 -46.96
C PHE A 792 65.14 -5.03 -48.36
N THR A 793 66.03 -4.03 -48.46
CA THR A 793 66.71 -3.67 -49.71
C THR A 793 68.21 -3.95 -49.64
N HIS A 794 68.76 -4.48 -50.74
CA HIS A 794 70.20 -4.69 -50.88
C HIS A 794 70.66 -4.31 -52.29
N SER A 795 71.78 -3.58 -52.37
CA SER A 795 72.31 -3.04 -53.63
C SER A 795 73.76 -3.47 -53.84
N ALA A 796 73.99 -4.39 -54.78
CA ALA A 796 75.33 -4.71 -55.28
C ALA A 796 75.67 -3.82 -56.49
N ASN A 797 76.94 -3.45 -56.67
CA ASN A 797 77.37 -2.62 -57.80
C ASN A 797 78.69 -3.07 -58.43
N ILE A 798 78.89 -2.69 -59.70
CA ILE A 798 80.12 -2.92 -60.45
C ILE A 798 80.30 -1.87 -61.55
N SER A 799 81.50 -1.33 -61.68
CA SER A 799 81.85 -0.36 -62.72
C SER A 799 82.44 -1.04 -63.95
N PHE A 800 82.05 -0.57 -65.14
CA PHE A 800 82.53 -1.08 -66.44
C PHE A 800 83.04 0.06 -67.33
N LEU A 801 83.82 -0.29 -68.36
CA LEU A 801 84.43 0.64 -69.30
C LEU A 801 83.70 0.58 -70.65
N GLY A 802 83.41 1.76 -71.23
CA GLY A 802 82.76 1.86 -72.53
C GLY A 802 83.71 1.64 -73.71
N ILE A 803 83.15 1.35 -74.88
CA ILE A 803 83.92 1.07 -76.10
C ILE A 803 84.68 2.32 -76.61
N PRO A 804 85.94 2.18 -77.09
CA PRO A 804 86.76 3.31 -77.50
C PRO A 804 86.24 3.97 -78.79
N TRP A 805 86.25 5.31 -78.80
CA TRP A 805 85.77 6.18 -79.87
C TRP A 805 86.43 5.89 -81.24
N GLN A 806 85.61 5.87 -82.30
CA GLN A 806 86.04 5.66 -83.69
C GLN A 806 85.50 6.77 -84.61
N GLU A 807 86.31 7.20 -85.58
CA GLU A 807 85.92 8.24 -86.54
C GLU A 807 84.89 7.74 -87.55
N ALA A 808 83.87 8.56 -87.85
CA ALA A 808 82.76 8.19 -88.69
C ALA A 808 83.14 8.11 -90.19
N ALA A 809 82.84 6.97 -90.82
CA ALA A 809 83.05 6.77 -92.26
C ALA A 809 82.01 7.56 -93.09
N PRO A 810 82.42 8.38 -94.09
CA PRO A 810 81.50 9.17 -94.89
C PRO A 810 80.89 8.34 -96.04
N THR A 811 79.64 7.91 -95.91
CA THR A 811 78.87 7.27 -96.99
C THR A 811 77.88 8.26 -97.63
N ASN A 812 78.03 8.47 -98.94
CA ASN A 812 77.11 9.29 -99.72
C ASN A 812 75.75 8.60 -99.85
N GLU A 813 74.68 9.23 -99.37
CA GLU A 813 73.30 8.90 -99.74
C GLU A 813 72.64 10.03 -100.58
N PRO A 814 71.59 9.74 -101.36
CA PRO A 814 70.98 10.70 -102.28
C PRO A 814 70.22 11.83 -101.56
N LEU A 815 70.16 13.02 -102.18
CA LEU A 815 69.56 14.21 -101.58
C LEU A 815 68.05 14.09 -101.23
N ILE A 816 67.32 13.16 -101.85
CA ILE A 816 65.95 12.78 -101.47
C ILE A 816 65.75 11.28 -101.70
N ASP A 817 65.56 10.52 -100.62
CA ASP A 817 65.01 9.16 -100.67
C ASP A 817 63.50 9.20 -100.40
N TRP A 818 62.71 9.03 -101.46
CA TRP A 818 61.24 9.02 -101.38
C TRP A 818 60.68 7.83 -100.57
N GLY A 819 61.43 6.73 -100.42
CA GLY A 819 61.08 5.62 -99.54
C GLY A 819 61.15 6.04 -98.06
N LYS A 820 62.28 6.62 -97.64
CA LYS A 820 62.44 7.18 -96.28
C LYS A 820 61.43 8.30 -96.00
N VAL A 821 61.17 9.21 -96.95
CA VAL A 821 60.13 10.25 -96.79
C VAL A 821 58.75 9.63 -96.54
N MET A 822 58.36 8.59 -97.29
CA MET A 822 57.06 7.94 -97.12
C MET A 822 56.95 7.21 -95.76
N ILE A 823 58.04 6.59 -95.30
CA ILE A 823 58.12 5.94 -93.98
C ILE A 823 58.06 6.96 -92.84
N HIS A 824 58.83 8.06 -92.91
CA HIS A 824 58.78 9.13 -91.91
C HIS A 824 57.40 9.79 -91.85
N THR A 825 56.74 10.02 -92.99
CA THR A 825 55.37 10.56 -93.03
C THR A 825 54.37 9.59 -92.38
N LYS A 826 54.47 8.29 -92.66
CA LYS A 826 53.63 7.26 -92.03
C LYS A 826 53.87 7.13 -90.52
N ASN A 827 55.13 7.18 -90.08
CA ASN A 827 55.47 7.06 -88.67
C ASN A 827 55.09 8.33 -87.89
N ALA A 828 55.27 9.53 -88.46
CA ALA A 828 54.76 10.77 -87.85
C ALA A 828 53.23 10.76 -87.75
N TRP A 829 52.52 10.23 -88.76
CA TRP A 829 51.07 10.06 -88.70
C TRP A 829 50.64 9.04 -87.64
N ASN A 830 51.34 7.92 -87.48
CA ASN A 830 51.05 6.97 -86.40
C ASN A 830 51.38 7.54 -85.01
N MET A 831 52.43 8.36 -84.87
CA MET A 831 52.87 8.92 -83.59
C MET A 831 51.97 10.07 -83.10
N PHE A 832 51.52 10.94 -84.01
CA PHE A 832 50.75 12.15 -83.66
C PHE A 832 49.31 12.18 -84.20
N GLY A 833 48.99 11.44 -85.26
CA GLY A 833 47.68 11.46 -85.90
C GLY A 833 46.56 10.93 -84.99
N TYR A 834 46.79 9.83 -84.26
CA TYR A 834 45.83 9.32 -83.27
C TYR A 834 45.61 10.30 -82.11
N ALA A 835 46.69 10.94 -81.62
CA ALA A 835 46.59 11.97 -80.59
C ALA A 835 45.82 13.22 -81.10
N LEU A 836 46.05 13.64 -82.34
CA LEU A 836 45.38 14.79 -82.94
C LEU A 836 43.89 14.50 -83.21
N ILE A 837 43.54 13.29 -83.64
CA ILE A 837 42.14 12.82 -83.73
C ILE A 837 41.51 12.80 -82.33
N ALA A 838 42.19 12.28 -81.31
CA ALA A 838 41.69 12.25 -79.94
C ALA A 838 41.44 13.67 -79.39
N VAL A 839 42.35 14.63 -79.65
CA VAL A 839 42.17 16.04 -79.27
C VAL A 839 40.97 16.68 -79.98
N VAL A 840 40.75 16.41 -81.27
CA VAL A 840 39.57 16.91 -82.01
C VAL A 840 38.27 16.29 -81.48
N VAL A 841 38.23 14.97 -81.21
CA VAL A 841 37.07 14.30 -80.63
C VAL A 841 36.78 14.80 -79.22
N SER A 842 37.83 14.99 -78.41
CA SER A 842 37.70 15.56 -77.05
C SER A 842 37.20 16.99 -77.09
N ALA A 843 37.70 17.83 -78.00
CA ALA A 843 37.21 19.19 -78.19
C ALA A 843 35.74 19.22 -78.63
N PHE A 844 35.30 18.30 -79.49
CA PHE A 844 33.89 18.14 -79.85
C PHE A 844 33.04 17.67 -78.66
N ALA A 845 33.50 16.69 -77.88
CA ALA A 845 32.80 16.20 -76.69
C ALA A 845 32.70 17.26 -75.58
N ILE A 846 33.75 18.07 -75.37
CA ILE A 846 33.78 19.19 -74.44
C ILE A 846 32.84 20.31 -74.91
N ASN A 847 32.87 20.70 -76.20
CA ASN A 847 31.95 21.71 -76.74
C ASN A 847 30.48 21.24 -76.66
N TYR A 848 30.20 19.98 -77.01
CA TYR A 848 28.86 19.39 -76.91
C TYR A 848 28.36 19.30 -75.47
N SER A 849 29.20 18.88 -74.53
CA SER A 849 28.84 18.81 -73.10
C SER A 849 28.69 20.19 -72.45
N ILE A 850 29.53 21.18 -72.79
CA ILE A 850 29.36 22.57 -72.35
C ILE A 850 28.03 23.13 -72.88
N LYS A 851 27.74 23.00 -74.19
CA LYS A 851 26.44 23.42 -74.75
C LYS A 851 25.27 22.73 -74.06
N ARG A 852 25.34 21.41 -73.87
CA ARG A 852 24.30 20.65 -73.17
C ARG A 852 24.12 21.09 -71.72
N ARG A 853 25.20 21.45 -71.01
CA ARG A 853 25.16 21.90 -69.60
C ARG A 853 24.67 23.35 -69.46
N ILE A 854 24.96 24.23 -70.42
CA ILE A 854 24.32 25.56 -70.50
C ILE A 854 22.82 25.39 -70.71
N LEU A 855 22.41 24.59 -71.70
CA LEU A 855 20.99 24.38 -72.04
C LEU A 855 20.21 23.70 -70.89
N ILE A 856 20.83 22.79 -70.13
CA ILE A 856 20.26 22.23 -68.90
C ILE A 856 20.14 23.32 -67.81
N ASN A 857 21.17 24.14 -67.58
CA ASN A 857 21.13 25.19 -66.56
C ASN A 857 20.13 26.31 -66.88
N GLU A 858 19.94 26.68 -68.15
CA GLU A 858 18.88 27.58 -68.59
C GLU A 858 17.50 26.95 -68.37
N LYS A 859 17.34 25.68 -68.75
CA LYS A 859 16.07 24.95 -68.54
C LYS A 859 15.75 24.80 -67.05
N GLN A 860 16.75 24.60 -66.19
CA GLN A 860 16.59 24.54 -64.74
C GLN A 860 16.12 25.89 -64.18
N LYS A 861 16.80 26.99 -64.54
CA LYS A 861 16.39 28.36 -64.14
C LYS A 861 14.98 28.74 -64.60
N LEU A 862 14.54 28.23 -65.75
CA LEU A 862 13.17 28.41 -66.24
C LEU A 862 12.13 27.54 -65.50
N MET A 863 12.56 26.43 -64.88
CA MET A 863 11.70 25.58 -64.04
C MET A 863 11.60 26.15 -62.61
N ASP A 864 12.72 26.62 -62.05
CA ASP A 864 12.77 27.21 -60.69
C ASP A 864 12.02 28.56 -60.56
N GLN A 865 11.69 29.19 -61.69
CA GLN A 865 10.85 30.40 -61.77
C GLN A 865 9.41 30.15 -62.27
N GLY A 866 9.09 28.92 -62.68
CA GLY A 866 7.77 28.52 -63.14
C GLY A 866 7.01 27.77 -62.03
N ALA A 867 5.93 28.35 -61.51
CA ALA A 867 5.15 27.75 -60.43
C ALA A 867 4.69 26.31 -60.77
N GLY A 868 4.80 25.40 -59.80
CA GLY A 868 4.52 23.98 -60.01
C GLY A 868 3.04 23.70 -60.32
N LEU A 869 2.81 22.76 -61.24
CA LEU A 869 1.51 22.10 -61.47
C LEU A 869 1.73 20.64 -61.91
N ILE A 870 0.84 19.80 -61.40
CA ILE A 870 0.72 18.32 -61.50
C ILE A 870 0.16 17.92 -62.89
N PRO A 871 0.17 16.64 -63.39
CA PRO A 871 0.99 15.42 -63.13
C PRO A 871 1.72 14.94 -64.43
N LYS A 872 2.20 13.68 -64.46
CA LYS A 872 1.79 12.78 -65.58
C LYS A 872 1.79 11.28 -65.25
N ASP A 873 0.90 10.57 -65.94
CA ASP A 873 0.59 9.14 -65.77
C ASP A 873 1.50 8.17 -66.55
N LYS A 874 1.29 6.88 -66.23
CA LYS A 874 1.27 5.68 -67.08
C LYS A 874 1.07 5.92 -68.59
N VAL A 875 1.45 5.02 -69.51
CA VAL A 875 2.21 3.75 -69.53
C VAL A 875 2.59 3.50 -71.00
N GLU A 876 3.66 2.75 -71.27
CA GLU A 876 3.72 1.97 -72.52
C GLU A 876 4.55 0.70 -72.28
N ASP A 877 3.99 -0.46 -72.65
CA ASP A 877 4.61 -1.80 -72.58
C ASP A 877 5.52 -2.00 -73.83
N ASP A 878 6.21 -3.11 -74.13
CA ASP A 878 6.31 -4.48 -73.61
C ASP A 878 7.67 -5.07 -74.09
N TRP A 879 8.15 -6.20 -73.52
CA TRP A 879 9.01 -7.17 -74.24
C TRP A 879 9.16 -8.56 -73.57
N MET A 880 8.50 -8.85 -72.44
CA MET A 880 8.74 -10.08 -71.65
C MET A 880 7.54 -11.05 -71.60
N GLU A 881 6.74 -11.05 -72.67
CA GLU A 881 5.83 -12.12 -73.11
C GLU A 881 6.56 -13.45 -73.42
N LYS A 882 7.36 -13.98 -72.47
CA LYS A 882 8.24 -15.16 -72.69
C LYS A 882 8.36 -16.16 -71.53
N PHE A 883 7.56 -16.02 -70.47
CA PHE A 883 7.53 -16.97 -69.34
C PHE A 883 6.13 -17.43 -68.89
N SER A 884 5.10 -17.20 -69.71
CA SER A 884 4.01 -18.17 -69.90
C SER A 884 4.59 -19.36 -70.71
N GLU A 885 4.38 -20.64 -70.44
CA GLU A 885 3.27 -21.43 -69.88
C GLU A 885 3.82 -22.77 -69.28
N THR A 886 3.14 -23.62 -68.49
CA THR A 886 1.83 -23.60 -67.79
C THR A 886 1.79 -24.62 -66.62
N ASN A 887 0.91 -24.35 -65.64
CA ASN A 887 0.06 -25.27 -64.84
C ASN A 887 0.62 -26.53 -64.12
N GLY A 888 0.24 -26.70 -62.83
CA GLY A 888 -0.02 -28.06 -62.28
C GLY A 888 0.17 -28.31 -60.78
N GLY A 889 -0.61 -27.69 -59.87
CA GLY A 889 -0.61 -28.03 -58.44
C GLY A 889 -1.77 -27.39 -57.68
N ALA A 890 -2.40 -28.12 -56.74
CA ALA A 890 -3.63 -27.71 -56.06
C ALA A 890 -3.41 -27.13 -54.63
N ALA A 891 -4.40 -26.41 -54.12
CA ALA A 891 -4.36 -25.63 -52.88
C ALA A 891 -4.37 -26.48 -51.59
N PRO A 892 -4.07 -25.83 -50.45
CA PRO A 892 -5.16 -25.54 -49.51
C PRO A 892 -5.35 -24.04 -49.27
N GLU A 893 -6.60 -23.64 -49.04
CA GLU A 893 -6.99 -22.24 -48.80
C GLU A 893 -7.58 -22.12 -47.38
N LEU A 894 -7.05 -21.21 -46.55
CA LEU A 894 -7.74 -20.67 -45.36
C LEU A 894 -7.30 -19.23 -45.07
N ALA A 895 -8.30 -18.33 -45.07
CA ALA A 895 -8.37 -17.02 -44.40
C ALA A 895 -7.10 -16.13 -44.33
N VAL A 896 -7.06 -15.09 -45.18
CA VAL A 896 -6.13 -13.96 -45.04
C VAL A 896 -6.65 -12.95 -44.00
N SER A 897 -5.74 -12.45 -43.15
CA SER A 897 -5.86 -11.13 -42.51
C SER A 897 -4.58 -10.32 -42.75
N PRO A 898 -4.66 -8.99 -42.88
CA PRO A 898 -3.57 -8.19 -43.43
C PRO A 898 -2.36 -8.10 -42.51
N GLN A 899 -1.20 -8.52 -43.01
CA GLN A 899 0.10 -8.21 -42.40
C GLN A 899 0.41 -6.72 -42.63
N MET A 900 0.38 -5.95 -41.53
CA MET A 900 0.75 -4.54 -41.50
C MET A 900 2.13 -4.41 -40.86
N ASN A 901 3.05 -3.66 -41.47
CA ASN A 901 4.38 -3.48 -40.88
C ASN A 901 4.33 -2.59 -39.63
N LYS A 902 5.33 -2.77 -38.76
CA LYS A 902 5.45 -2.12 -37.45
C LYS A 902 5.38 -0.59 -37.57
N GLU A 903 5.93 -0.04 -38.64
CA GLU A 903 5.98 1.40 -38.91
C GLU A 903 4.62 1.96 -39.35
N ALA A 904 3.83 1.21 -40.12
CA ALA A 904 2.46 1.61 -40.51
C ALA A 904 1.47 1.51 -39.34
N PHE A 905 1.63 0.51 -38.45
CA PHE A 905 0.85 0.46 -37.22
C PHE A 905 1.14 1.69 -36.34
N ALA A 906 2.41 2.03 -36.11
CA ALA A 906 2.81 3.24 -35.40
C ALA A 906 2.25 4.52 -36.05
N ALA A 907 2.38 4.68 -37.37
CA ALA A 907 1.87 5.84 -38.10
C ALA A 907 0.34 5.97 -38.04
N SER A 908 -0.40 4.87 -37.99
CA SER A 908 -1.87 4.89 -37.91
C SER A 908 -2.42 5.19 -36.51
N PHE A 909 -1.66 4.91 -35.45
CA PHE A 909 -2.03 5.23 -34.07
C PHE A 909 -1.86 6.73 -33.77
N VAL A 910 -0.73 7.31 -34.19
CA VAL A 910 -0.41 8.75 -33.99
C VAL A 910 -1.45 9.66 -34.68
N ASN A 911 -2.00 9.25 -35.82
CA ASN A 911 -2.89 10.08 -36.64
C ASN A 911 -4.38 10.02 -36.25
N LYS A 912 -4.73 9.46 -35.08
CA LYS A 912 -6.11 9.44 -34.54
C LYS A 912 -6.25 9.96 -33.11
N SER A 913 -5.15 10.22 -32.40
CA SER A 913 -5.19 10.96 -31.14
C SER A 913 -5.33 12.46 -31.42
N GLY A 914 -6.17 13.15 -30.64
CA GLY A 914 -6.26 14.60 -30.68
C GLY A 914 -4.93 15.26 -30.28
N ILE A 915 -4.74 16.52 -30.69
CA ILE A 915 -3.52 17.30 -30.44
C ILE A 915 -3.15 17.22 -28.95
N ALA A 916 -2.02 16.59 -28.64
CA ALA A 916 -1.43 16.69 -27.32
C ALA A 916 -1.01 18.15 -27.09
N GLN A 917 -1.45 18.74 -25.98
CA GLN A 917 -0.93 20.03 -25.55
C GLN A 917 0.58 19.90 -25.34
N PRO A 918 1.39 20.92 -25.71
CA PRO A 918 2.80 20.93 -25.33
C PRO A 918 2.92 20.88 -23.80
N PRO A 919 3.99 20.29 -23.25
CA PRO A 919 4.27 20.44 -21.83
C PRO A 919 4.39 21.93 -21.50
N ALA A 920 3.80 22.36 -20.38
CA ALA A 920 3.95 23.73 -19.91
C ALA A 920 5.44 24.05 -19.71
N GLU A 921 5.84 25.28 -20.08
CA GLU A 921 7.18 25.76 -19.77
C GLU A 921 7.41 25.74 -18.25
N PRO A 922 8.67 25.55 -17.77
CA PRO A 922 8.96 25.56 -16.35
C PRO A 922 8.47 26.87 -15.72
N VAL A 923 7.64 26.77 -14.67
CA VAL A 923 7.17 27.95 -13.94
C VAL A 923 8.39 28.68 -13.38
N ASP A 924 8.46 29.98 -13.62
CA ASP A 924 9.55 30.85 -13.20
C ASP A 924 9.89 30.63 -11.71
N SER A 925 11.17 30.39 -11.40
CA SER A 925 11.62 30.16 -10.03
C SER A 925 11.26 31.31 -9.10
N ASP A 926 11.19 32.54 -9.61
CA ASP A 926 10.87 33.71 -8.81
C ASP A 926 9.37 33.77 -8.49
N LEU A 927 8.50 33.22 -9.36
CA LEU A 927 7.08 33.00 -9.06
C LEU A 927 6.86 31.84 -8.09
N VAL A 928 7.65 30.76 -8.18
CA VAL A 928 7.60 29.65 -7.23
C VAL A 928 8.04 30.10 -5.83
N ASN A 929 9.13 30.88 -5.74
CA ASN A 929 9.62 31.46 -4.49
C ASN A 929 8.64 32.50 -3.90
N ALA A 930 7.96 33.29 -4.74
CA ALA A 930 6.89 34.18 -4.29
C ALA A 930 5.69 33.40 -3.74
N ALA A 931 5.31 32.29 -4.39
CA ALA A 931 4.22 31.43 -3.93
C ALA A 931 4.56 30.71 -2.61
N SER A 932 5.78 30.19 -2.45
CA SER A 932 6.22 29.58 -1.19
C SER A 932 6.25 30.60 -0.04
N SER A 933 6.71 31.84 -0.30
CA SER A 933 6.69 32.90 0.72
C SER A 933 5.27 33.27 1.19
N VAL A 934 4.28 33.27 0.28
CA VAL A 934 2.87 33.51 0.63
C VAL A 934 2.28 32.35 1.44
N LEU A 935 2.65 31.10 1.12
CA LEU A 935 2.28 29.91 1.89
C LEU A 935 2.90 29.91 3.29
N GLU A 936 4.22 30.09 3.41
CA GLU A 936 4.91 30.22 4.70
C GLU A 936 4.33 31.34 5.56
N HIS A 937 3.98 32.49 4.96
CA HIS A 937 3.37 33.59 5.72
C HIS A 937 1.91 33.31 6.15
N HIS A 938 1.21 32.38 5.48
CA HIS A 938 -0.09 31.88 5.94
C HIS A 938 0.07 30.85 7.06
N ASP A 939 0.97 29.88 6.90
CA ASP A 939 1.24 28.85 7.91
C ASP A 939 1.83 29.43 9.19
N GLU A 940 2.77 30.38 9.10
CA GLU A 940 3.32 31.07 10.28
C GLU A 940 2.22 31.85 11.04
N LYS A 941 1.23 32.40 10.33
CA LYS A 941 0.10 33.13 10.90
C LYS A 941 -0.94 32.20 11.53
N GLN A 942 -1.19 31.04 10.92
CA GLN A 942 -2.04 29.99 11.46
C GLN A 942 -1.41 29.34 12.71
N MET A 943 -0.11 29.07 12.66
CA MET A 943 0.69 28.52 13.76
C MET A 943 0.84 29.50 14.92
N LYS A 944 1.08 30.80 14.66
CA LYS A 944 1.01 31.85 15.70
C LYS A 944 -0.38 31.94 16.32
N GLY A 945 -1.45 31.70 15.55
CA GLY A 945 -2.82 31.59 16.06
C GLY A 945 -3.01 30.41 17.02
N GLN A 946 -2.50 29.21 16.66
CA GLN A 946 -2.54 28.02 17.51
C GLN A 946 -1.69 28.18 18.78
N ILE A 947 -0.47 28.69 18.68
CA ILE A 947 0.41 28.97 19.83
C ILE A 947 -0.24 29.99 20.78
N SER A 948 -0.92 31.01 20.25
CA SER A 948 -1.66 31.98 21.08
C SER A 948 -2.84 31.34 21.83
N ARG A 949 -3.54 30.38 21.21
CA ARG A 949 -4.61 29.60 21.89
C ARG A 949 -4.03 28.70 22.98
N ILE A 950 -3.02 27.88 22.65
CA ILE A 950 -2.36 26.98 23.62
C ILE A 950 -1.81 27.76 24.83
N SER A 951 -1.28 28.98 24.61
CA SER A 951 -0.83 29.86 25.71
C SER A 951 -2.00 30.40 26.56
N SER A 952 -3.12 30.79 25.94
CA SER A 952 -4.37 31.15 26.64
C SER A 952 -4.89 30.00 27.49
N ASP A 953 -4.99 28.81 26.92
CA ASP A 953 -5.59 27.65 27.54
C ASP A 953 -4.73 27.15 28.72
N LEU A 954 -3.39 27.13 28.56
CA LEU A 954 -2.43 26.80 29.62
C LEU A 954 -2.40 27.87 30.74
N SER A 955 -2.72 29.13 30.45
CA SER A 955 -2.87 30.17 31.48
C SER A 955 -4.16 30.02 32.30
N THR A 956 -5.23 29.52 31.64
CA THR A 956 -6.56 29.34 32.25
C THR A 956 -6.62 28.08 33.10
N ALA A 957 -5.98 26.99 32.66
CA ALA A 957 -5.91 25.70 33.37
C ALA A 957 -5.18 25.75 34.74
N LYS A 958 -4.65 26.90 35.15
CA LYS A 958 -3.90 27.06 36.41
C LYS A 958 -4.75 27.50 37.61
N LEU A 959 -6.07 27.68 37.44
CA LEU A 959 -7.04 27.81 38.52
C LEU A 959 -8.16 26.76 38.38
N ILE A 960 -7.92 25.55 38.92
CA ILE A 960 -8.88 24.67 39.62
C ILE A 960 -8.05 23.48 40.17
N SER A 961 -7.64 23.56 41.43
CA SER A 961 -7.15 22.42 42.23
C SER A 961 -7.00 22.87 43.69
N SER A 962 -7.99 22.57 44.54
CA SER A 962 -7.97 23.04 45.93
C SER A 962 -8.83 22.23 46.91
N THR A 963 -8.71 20.89 46.90
CA THR A 963 -9.12 20.06 48.06
C THR A 963 -8.47 18.67 48.06
N LEU A 964 -7.48 18.48 48.93
CA LEU A 964 -7.26 17.26 49.74
C LEU A 964 -6.17 17.55 50.77
N VAL A 965 -6.34 17.06 52.01
CA VAL A 965 -5.54 17.48 53.18
C VAL A 965 -5.18 16.27 54.05
N GLY A 966 -3.89 16.14 54.41
CA GLY A 966 -3.35 15.11 55.30
C GLY A 966 -2.96 13.82 54.55
N GLU A 967 -1.83 13.16 54.85
CA GLU A 967 -0.91 13.28 55.99
C GLU A 967 0.57 13.45 55.57
N THR A 968 1.49 13.64 56.53
CA THR A 968 2.91 13.96 56.28
C THR A 968 3.88 13.14 57.12
N SER A 969 4.90 12.52 56.49
CA SER A 969 6.05 11.92 57.19
C SER A 969 7.39 11.99 56.42
N LEU A 970 7.98 13.19 56.43
CA LEU A 970 9.41 13.48 56.60
C LEU A 970 10.51 12.57 55.97
N LEU A 971 11.20 13.15 54.98
CA LEU A 971 12.68 13.22 54.84
C LEU A 971 13.49 11.95 54.40
N PRO A 972 14.73 12.11 53.86
CA PRO A 972 15.42 13.34 53.44
C PRO A 972 15.87 13.36 51.95
N GLU A 973 16.23 14.58 51.53
CA GLU A 973 16.85 14.98 50.27
C GLU A 973 18.23 14.35 49.99
N LYS A 974 18.59 14.19 48.71
CA LYS A 974 19.95 13.91 48.27
C LYS A 974 20.20 14.43 46.85
N GLU A 975 21.17 15.33 46.71
CA GLU A 975 21.55 15.92 45.42
C GLU A 975 22.17 14.88 44.46
N HIS A 976 21.95 15.05 43.16
CA HIS A 976 22.94 14.69 42.14
C HIS A 976 22.89 15.67 40.97
N ILE A 977 24.06 16.03 40.44
CA ILE A 977 24.26 17.17 39.54
C ILE A 977 24.26 16.69 38.08
N THR A 978 23.55 17.42 37.21
CA THR A 978 23.82 17.43 35.76
C THR A 978 23.94 18.88 35.25
N THR A 979 24.94 19.12 34.40
CA THR A 979 25.33 20.45 33.94
C THR A 979 24.46 20.94 32.78
N ARG A 980 23.86 22.13 32.92
CA ARG A 980 23.28 22.88 31.79
C ARG A 980 24.28 23.89 31.25
N THR A 981 24.43 23.94 29.93
CA THR A 981 25.16 24.99 29.21
C THR A 981 24.21 26.16 28.93
N ASN A 982 24.53 27.35 29.42
CA ASN A 982 23.83 28.58 29.01
C ASN A 982 24.47 29.17 27.75
N ARG A 983 23.66 29.77 26.87
CA ARG A 983 24.12 30.78 25.90
C ARG A 983 23.46 32.11 26.25
N ILE A 984 24.16 33.21 26.01
CA ILE A 984 23.80 34.55 26.52
C ILE A 984 23.21 35.39 25.38
N ASP A 985 22.10 36.07 25.68
CA ASP A 985 21.53 37.14 24.84
C ASP A 985 22.35 38.43 24.92
N SER A 986 22.29 39.24 23.86
CA SER A 986 22.69 40.65 23.92
C SER A 986 21.59 41.53 23.32
N SER A 987 20.91 42.30 24.16
CA SER A 987 20.03 43.39 23.71
C SER A 987 20.84 44.62 23.31
N ASP A 988 20.31 45.43 22.39
CA ASP A 988 19.95 46.83 22.67
C ASP A 988 19.69 47.64 21.38
N GLN A 989 18.47 48.12 21.19
CA GLN A 989 18.19 49.55 21.06
C GLN A 989 16.68 49.84 21.17
N ALA A 990 16.33 51.10 21.45
CA ALA A 990 14.98 51.53 21.81
C ALA A 990 14.68 52.96 21.33
N LYS A 991 13.39 53.36 21.40
CA LYS A 991 12.74 54.62 20.95
C LYS A 991 12.29 54.58 19.47
N ALA A 992 11.16 55.15 19.08
CA ALA A 992 10.01 55.68 19.85
C ALA A 992 8.72 55.69 18.99
N LYS A 993 7.56 55.96 19.61
CA LYS A 993 6.26 56.10 18.92
C LYS A 993 6.17 57.40 18.10
N ASN A 994 5.50 57.39 16.95
CA ASN A 994 4.16 58.00 16.80
C ASN A 994 3.58 58.01 15.35
N VAL A 995 2.32 57.60 15.24
CA VAL A 995 1.20 58.28 14.50
C VAL A 995 1.14 58.26 12.96
N GLU A 996 -0.03 57.76 12.50
CA GLU A 996 -0.78 57.97 11.24
C GLU A 996 -0.24 57.59 9.84
N LEU A 997 -1.14 56.93 9.10
CA LEU A 997 -1.12 56.69 7.66
C LEU A 997 -1.72 57.91 6.92
N PRO A 998 -1.21 58.22 5.72
CA PRO A 998 -2.07 58.66 4.63
C PRO A 998 -2.00 57.73 3.41
N THR A 999 -3.12 57.65 2.69
CA THR A 999 -3.21 57.22 1.27
C THR A 999 -2.47 58.24 0.38
N GLU A 1000 -1.95 57.91 -0.80
CA GLU A 1000 -2.73 57.75 -2.05
C GLU A 1000 -1.85 57.36 -3.27
N HIS A 1001 -2.54 56.99 -4.36
CA HIS A 1001 -2.23 57.11 -5.80
C HIS A 1001 -0.79 57.14 -6.38
N THR A 1002 -0.66 56.35 -7.46
CA THR A 1002 0.18 56.63 -8.66
C THR A 1002 0.05 58.10 -9.12
N ASP A 1003 1.10 58.81 -9.53
CA ASP A 1003 1.72 58.60 -10.85
C ASP A 1003 3.00 59.44 -11.11
N SER A 1004 3.66 59.15 -12.24
CA SER A 1004 4.60 59.99 -13.02
C SER A 1004 6.07 60.24 -12.56
N HIS A 1005 7.00 59.99 -13.51
CA HIS A 1005 8.23 60.74 -13.90
C HIS A 1005 9.19 61.30 -12.80
N SER A 1006 10.52 61.19 -12.85
CA SER A 1006 11.51 61.11 -13.95
C SER A 1006 12.94 61.16 -13.37
N GLU A 1007 13.95 60.79 -14.19
CA GLU A 1007 15.36 61.25 -14.17
C GLU A 1007 16.07 61.49 -12.81
N SER A 1008 16.94 60.55 -12.38
CA SER A 1008 18.41 60.67 -12.54
C SER A 1008 19.12 61.49 -11.43
N THR A 1009 20.44 61.51 -11.26
CA THR A 1009 21.59 60.90 -11.98
C THR A 1009 22.73 60.66 -10.97
N LYS A 1010 23.68 59.74 -11.28
CA LYS A 1010 25.12 59.82 -10.89
C LYS A 1010 25.46 59.78 -9.38
N GLU A 1011 26.71 59.56 -8.94
CA GLU A 1011 27.88 58.78 -9.41
C GLU A 1011 28.88 58.73 -8.24
N ASN A 1012 29.67 57.66 -8.12
CA ASN A 1012 31.04 57.68 -7.56
C ASN A 1012 31.18 58.04 -6.05
N SER A 1013 32.24 57.67 -5.32
CA SER A 1013 33.40 56.78 -5.61
C SER A 1013 34.05 56.33 -4.29
N GLU A 1014 34.96 55.35 -4.38
CA GLU A 1014 36.30 55.27 -3.76
C GLU A 1014 36.66 56.15 -2.52
N SER A 1015 37.51 55.73 -1.58
CA SER A 1015 38.14 54.44 -1.23
C SER A 1015 38.97 54.63 0.07
N TYR A 1016 39.95 53.73 0.36
CA TYR A 1016 40.83 53.67 1.57
C TYR A 1016 40.07 53.26 2.85
N ALA A 1017 40.46 52.22 3.61
CA ALA A 1017 41.75 51.86 4.22
C ALA A 1017 42.04 52.68 5.51
N ASP A 1018 42.76 52.20 6.53
CA ASP A 1018 43.65 51.02 6.58
C ASP A 1018 43.85 50.48 8.01
N SER A 1019 44.46 49.29 8.11
CA SER A 1019 45.47 48.90 9.12
C SER A 1019 45.09 48.42 10.55
N ILE A 1020 45.94 47.49 11.02
CA ILE A 1020 46.35 47.16 12.42
C ILE A 1020 45.36 46.38 13.33
N MET A 1021 45.78 45.48 14.24
CA MET A 1021 46.85 44.44 14.31
C MET A 1021 46.70 43.69 15.67
N ASN A 1022 47.35 42.54 15.83
CA ASN A 1022 47.47 41.69 17.05
C ASN A 1022 46.20 40.90 17.40
N ASP A 1023 46.22 39.57 17.63
CA ASP A 1023 47.13 38.66 18.38
C ASP A 1023 46.84 38.61 19.89
N LEU A 1024 46.10 37.58 20.35
CA LEU A 1024 46.62 36.43 21.12
C LEU A 1024 45.47 35.56 21.71
N ASP A 1025 45.77 34.26 21.86
CA ASP A 1025 45.19 33.24 22.77
C ASP A 1025 43.65 33.28 23.04
N LEU A 1026 42.86 32.26 22.71
CA LEU A 1026 43.08 30.82 23.00
C LEU A 1026 42.21 29.90 22.12
#